data_AF-A0A7S3CAE8-F1
#
_entry.id   AF-A0A7S3CAE8-F1
#
_cell.length_a   1.000
_cell.length_b   1.000
_cell.length_c   1.000
_cell.angle_alpha   90.00
_cell.angle_beta   90.00
_cell.angle_gamma   90.00
#
_symmetry.space_group_name_H-M   'P 1'
#
loop_
_entity.id
_entity.type
_entity.pdbx_description
1 polymer ?
#
loop_
_entity_poly.entity_id
_entity_poly.type
_entity_poly.pdbx_seq_one_letter_code
_entity_poly.pdbx_strand_id
1 'polypeptide(L)'
;MGSNPHGVEAYEQAKEERRALFQQAKRARLMAEDESRREDEGPKASSSAPPAQVKEGDLSFVPKGWFDCPPCGDPIGLFIPCKVPLSAAYNERIPEDKRFTPRALVESQKAKGRDIGLVINLTRSKVYYNVRQFEELGITVTTIPCAGRGEAPSPQEVNAFWYAANSYCVEMENSKHILVHCTHGYNRTGYMICHMLMRSPLNFGRYLTVREVLEQFAKARPPGIYKPLYLDELFNYYHEDKKSFAFPALPSWKAEGDIEEDDDGVAGAVGGGGSKAAEGEGRMSHDDLLGEEVVGQHAQEIQNLVRMYVLSQEELGRVHHFPGSQPVSFSRDNREMLERRRYYVTWKADGTRYLLLMMQDGCYLVSRSFDVRRLQMRFPLWGVDKSKKPSFKFVPQNGTLLDGEMVVDEDGYTGEKKRRFYAYDLIAMDGKKIADLPFKQRYAYIEDYAISPRKLEQHAMSKEGDRYPYHMYRYGEESFTLRRKSFYPLHSCANVLGTLIPKLLHESDGLIFQDWEDRYVPLTCQALLKWKYSHMNSVDFMLDLVPGKAAEDAAGDGDYVLVLHRSGRPVTLDGAKVRFPNHVNPKDYVRKIVECSYNQEHDTWVYMRDRVDKTTPNDYGVYLKVMKSITDNIGEEEVVGWCEKASAENPLYARDKGRKCQM
;
A
#
# COMPACT_ATOMS: atom_id res chain seq x y z
N MET A 1 -5.11 39.65 13.23
CA MET A 1 -5.19 38.32 13.87
C MET A 1 -3.82 37.99 14.41
N GLY A 2 -3.70 37.87 15.74
CA GLY A 2 -2.42 37.65 16.41
C GLY A 2 -1.80 36.31 16.02
N SER A 3 -0.50 36.30 15.80
CA SER A 3 0.33 35.13 15.60
C SER A 3 0.19 34.16 16.79
N ASN A 4 -0.10 32.89 16.50
CA ASN A 4 0.09 31.80 17.48
C ASN A 4 1.50 31.19 17.29
N PRO A 5 2.51 31.60 18.08
CA PRO A 5 3.88 31.07 18.02
C PRO A 5 3.97 29.56 18.31
N HIS A 6 2.99 28.99 19.03
CA HIS A 6 2.98 27.55 19.36
C HIS A 6 2.85 26.62 18.14
N GLY A 7 2.34 27.10 17.00
CA GLY A 7 2.10 26.23 15.84
C GLY A 7 3.34 25.85 15.03
N VAL A 8 4.38 26.69 15.01
CA VAL A 8 5.64 26.41 14.28
C VAL A 8 6.54 25.51 15.11
N GLU A 9 6.65 25.81 16.40
CA GLU A 9 7.36 24.99 17.38
C GLU A 9 6.76 23.58 17.46
N ALA A 10 5.43 23.46 17.45
CA ALA A 10 4.74 22.17 17.40
C ALA A 10 5.01 21.38 16.10
N TYR A 11 5.23 22.04 14.97
CA TYR A 11 5.55 21.37 13.70
C TYR A 11 6.99 20.84 13.68
N GLU A 12 7.96 21.66 14.09
CA GLU A 12 9.35 21.19 14.19
C GLU A 12 9.50 20.09 15.24
N GLN A 13 8.82 20.20 16.39
CA GLN A 13 8.73 19.13 17.38
C GLN A 13 8.12 17.87 16.78
N ALA A 14 7.01 17.96 16.04
CA ALA A 14 6.40 16.79 15.38
C ALA A 14 7.35 16.15 14.34
N LYS A 15 8.17 16.94 13.66
CA LYS A 15 9.19 16.45 12.72
C LYS A 15 10.33 15.72 13.43
N GLU A 16 10.78 16.20 14.58
CA GLU A 16 11.78 15.51 15.41
C GLU A 16 11.21 14.24 16.04
N GLU A 17 10.00 14.30 16.61
CA GLU A 17 9.26 13.15 17.16
C GLU A 17 9.07 12.06 16.09
N ARG A 18 8.71 12.45 14.87
CA ARG A 18 8.61 11.55 13.72
C ARG A 18 9.96 10.93 13.35
N ARG A 19 11.04 11.71 13.29
CA ARG A 19 12.39 11.18 13.04
C ARG A 19 12.79 10.17 14.11
N ALA A 20 12.50 10.46 15.38
CA ALA A 20 12.75 9.57 16.50
C ALA A 20 11.89 8.29 16.42
N LEU A 21 10.61 8.40 16.06
CA LEU A 21 9.71 7.26 15.85
C LEU A 21 10.22 6.33 14.75
N PHE A 22 10.64 6.89 13.61
CA PHE A 22 11.23 6.13 12.51
C PHE A 22 12.54 5.46 12.91
N GLN A 23 13.41 6.17 13.64
CA GLN A 23 14.64 5.58 14.18
C GLN A 23 14.34 4.48 15.20
N GLN A 24 13.30 4.62 16.02
CA GLN A 24 12.87 3.62 16.98
C GLN A 24 12.30 2.38 16.27
N ALA A 25 11.45 2.55 15.26
CA ALA A 25 10.93 1.46 14.43
C ALA A 25 12.08 0.66 13.80
N LYS A 26 13.10 1.38 13.31
CA LYS A 26 14.33 0.80 12.76
C LYS A 26 15.18 0.08 13.82
N ARG A 27 15.35 0.66 15.01
CA ARG A 27 16.07 0.01 16.12
C ARG A 27 15.36 -1.26 16.62
N ALA A 28 14.03 -1.22 16.71
CA ALA A 28 13.24 -2.40 17.06
C ALA A 28 13.45 -3.55 16.05
N ARG A 29 13.59 -3.23 14.76
CA ARG A 29 14.02 -4.21 13.74
C ARG A 29 15.40 -4.78 14.05
N LEU A 30 16.41 -3.93 14.26
CA LEU A 30 17.79 -4.38 14.51
C LEU A 30 17.90 -5.27 15.76
N MET A 31 17.13 -4.98 16.82
CA MET A 31 17.09 -5.81 18.02
C MET A 31 16.44 -7.18 17.75
N ALA A 32 15.34 -7.23 16.99
CA ALA A 32 14.70 -8.49 16.62
C ALA A 32 15.61 -9.36 15.71
N GLU A 33 16.38 -8.73 14.82
CA GLU A 33 17.39 -9.41 14.00
C GLU A 33 18.56 -9.95 14.85
N ASP A 34 18.98 -9.24 15.90
CA ASP A 34 20.03 -9.70 16.81
C ASP A 34 19.53 -10.84 17.73
N GLU A 35 18.28 -10.78 18.20
CA GLU A 35 17.65 -11.87 18.98
C GLU A 35 17.48 -13.14 18.13
N SER A 36 16.97 -13.03 16.91
CA SER A 36 16.85 -14.18 15.99
C SER A 36 18.22 -14.77 15.58
N ARG A 37 19.27 -13.95 15.46
CA ARG A 37 20.64 -14.44 15.25
C ARG A 37 21.18 -15.20 16.46
N ARG A 38 20.89 -14.73 17.68
CA ARG A 38 21.28 -15.41 18.93
C ARG A 38 20.51 -16.72 19.16
N GLU A 39 19.28 -16.81 18.70
CA GLU A 39 18.48 -18.04 18.76
C GLU A 39 18.92 -19.10 17.73
N ASP A 40 19.58 -18.69 16.63
CA ASP A 40 20.05 -19.59 15.56
C ASP A 40 21.50 -20.10 15.77
N GLU A 41 22.16 -19.74 16.88
CA GLU A 41 23.50 -20.24 17.29
C GLU A 41 23.47 -21.64 17.96
N GLY A 42 22.54 -22.52 17.56
CA GLY A 42 22.70 -23.97 17.72
C GLY A 42 23.71 -24.53 16.70
N PRO A 43 24.33 -25.71 16.92
CA PRO A 43 25.34 -26.24 16.00
C PRO A 43 24.71 -26.67 14.68
N LYS A 44 24.55 -25.72 13.75
CA LYS A 44 24.17 -25.98 12.37
C LYS A 44 25.43 -26.18 11.54
N ALA A 45 25.50 -27.33 10.88
CA ALA A 45 26.51 -27.63 9.88
C ALA A 45 26.52 -26.54 8.80
N SER A 46 27.69 -25.94 8.56
CA SER A 46 27.90 -24.97 7.50
C SER A 46 27.77 -25.65 6.14
N SER A 47 26.58 -25.57 5.53
CA SER A 47 26.40 -25.89 4.11
C SER A 47 25.77 -24.72 3.37
N SER A 48 26.49 -23.60 3.31
CA SER A 48 26.32 -22.65 2.20
C SER A 48 27.40 -22.97 1.18
N ALA A 49 27.03 -23.66 0.10
CA ALA A 49 27.90 -23.76 -1.05
C ALA A 49 28.20 -22.32 -1.52
N PRO A 50 29.47 -21.97 -1.80
CA PRO A 50 29.79 -20.65 -2.35
C PRO A 50 29.01 -20.45 -3.65
N PRO A 51 28.57 -19.21 -3.95
CA PRO A 51 27.91 -18.92 -5.22
C PRO A 51 28.80 -19.42 -6.37
N ALA A 52 28.20 -20.11 -7.34
CA ALA A 52 28.90 -20.70 -8.47
C ALA A 52 29.88 -19.70 -9.10
N GLN A 53 31.15 -20.07 -9.12
CA GLN A 53 32.22 -19.26 -9.72
C GLN A 53 31.93 -19.11 -11.22
N VAL A 54 31.86 -17.86 -11.70
CA VAL A 54 31.93 -17.60 -13.14
C VAL A 54 33.35 -17.92 -13.57
N LYS A 55 33.54 -18.95 -14.38
CA LYS A 55 34.84 -19.29 -14.95
C LYS A 55 35.15 -18.29 -16.07
N GLU A 56 36.40 -17.84 -16.21
CA GLU A 56 36.82 -16.87 -17.24
C GLU A 56 36.46 -17.31 -18.68
N GLY A 57 36.24 -18.62 -18.91
CA GLY A 57 35.77 -19.17 -20.19
C GLY A 57 34.31 -18.90 -20.55
N ASP A 58 33.48 -18.39 -19.63
CA ASP A 58 32.06 -18.08 -19.88
C ASP A 58 31.83 -16.64 -20.40
N LEU A 59 32.92 -15.87 -20.61
CA LEU A 59 32.88 -14.45 -20.98
C LEU A 59 32.77 -14.27 -22.51
N SER A 60 31.57 -14.05 -23.02
CA SER A 60 31.30 -14.17 -24.46
C SER A 60 31.41 -12.87 -25.29
N PHE A 61 31.08 -11.67 -24.79
CA PHE A 61 31.04 -10.46 -25.64
C PHE A 61 31.15 -9.12 -24.87
N VAL A 62 31.77 -8.09 -25.47
CA VAL A 62 31.73 -6.70 -24.97
C VAL A 62 30.46 -6.04 -25.48
N PRO A 63 29.59 -5.45 -24.62
CA PRO A 63 28.29 -4.93 -25.06
C PRO A 63 28.41 -3.92 -26.20
N LYS A 64 27.47 -3.98 -27.15
CA LYS A 64 27.45 -3.10 -28.32
C LYS A 64 27.36 -1.63 -27.88
N GLY A 65 28.18 -0.76 -28.48
CA GLY A 65 28.26 0.66 -28.13
C GLY A 65 28.87 0.96 -26.76
N TRP A 66 29.41 -0.04 -26.04
CA TRP A 66 30.02 0.19 -24.72
C TRP A 66 31.31 1.01 -24.78
N PHE A 67 32.11 0.87 -25.84
CA PHE A 67 33.39 1.58 -26.00
C PHE A 67 33.21 3.10 -26.05
N ASP A 68 32.28 3.54 -26.89
CA ASP A 68 32.03 4.97 -27.15
C ASP A 68 31.07 5.59 -26.14
N CYS A 69 30.35 4.77 -25.38
CA CYS A 69 29.54 5.20 -24.26
C CYS A 69 30.42 5.84 -23.16
N PRO A 70 30.17 7.11 -22.78
CA PRO A 70 30.92 7.78 -21.71
C PRO A 70 30.85 7.00 -20.38
N PRO A 71 31.92 6.92 -19.59
CA PRO A 71 31.98 6.04 -18.41
C PRO A 71 30.94 6.37 -17.33
N CYS A 72 31.01 7.53 -16.69
CA CYS A 72 30.02 7.96 -15.70
C CYS A 72 29.54 9.40 -15.95
N GLY A 73 28.36 9.74 -15.44
CA GLY A 73 27.86 11.11 -15.36
C GLY A 73 28.34 11.84 -14.11
N ASP A 74 27.79 13.03 -13.90
CA ASP A 74 27.94 13.79 -12.66
C ASP A 74 26.95 13.33 -11.57
N PRO A 75 27.23 13.63 -10.29
CA PRO A 75 26.36 13.23 -9.20
C PRO A 75 25.02 13.99 -9.22
N ILE A 76 23.95 13.26 -8.92
CA ILE A 76 22.60 13.80 -8.68
C ILE A 76 22.30 13.53 -7.20
N GLY A 77 22.55 14.53 -6.35
CA GLY A 77 22.63 14.29 -4.91
C GLY A 77 23.74 13.28 -4.60
N LEU A 78 23.39 12.16 -3.97
CA LEU A 78 24.34 11.06 -3.67
C LEU A 78 24.52 10.07 -4.83
N PHE A 79 23.73 10.17 -5.90
CA PHE A 79 23.68 9.14 -6.95
C PHE A 79 24.63 9.46 -8.11
N ILE A 80 25.48 8.51 -8.48
CA ILE A 80 26.37 8.62 -9.65
C ILE A 80 25.89 7.62 -10.71
N PRO A 81 25.30 8.09 -11.84
CA PRO A 81 24.94 7.20 -12.94
C PRO A 81 26.19 6.80 -13.72
N CYS A 82 26.37 5.50 -13.95
CA CYS A 82 27.54 4.99 -14.64
C CYS A 82 27.22 3.81 -15.57
N LYS A 83 28.03 3.60 -16.61
CA LYS A 83 28.00 2.36 -17.40
C LYS A 83 28.62 1.22 -16.60
N VAL A 84 28.30 -0.02 -16.97
CA VAL A 84 28.85 -1.19 -16.30
C VAL A 84 30.39 -1.24 -16.45
N PRO A 85 31.18 -1.40 -15.38
CA PRO A 85 32.59 -1.70 -15.51
C PRO A 85 32.79 -3.14 -15.97
N LEU A 86 33.83 -3.40 -16.75
CA LEU A 86 34.17 -4.74 -17.22
C LEU A 86 35.41 -5.25 -16.49
N SER A 87 35.41 -6.53 -16.10
CA SER A 87 36.56 -7.14 -15.44
C SER A 87 37.82 -7.10 -16.31
N ALA A 88 38.99 -7.23 -15.69
CA ALA A 88 40.26 -7.25 -16.40
C ALA A 88 40.35 -8.38 -17.45
N ALA A 89 39.54 -9.44 -17.34
CA ALA A 89 39.45 -10.51 -18.33
C ALA A 89 38.99 -10.03 -19.72
N TYR A 90 38.35 -8.85 -19.81
CA TYR A 90 37.98 -8.24 -21.09
C TYR A 90 39.11 -7.38 -21.71
N ASN A 91 40.23 -7.15 -21.01
CA ASN A 91 41.26 -6.20 -21.42
C ASN A 91 41.92 -6.51 -22.77
N GLU A 92 41.94 -7.77 -23.20
CA GLU A 92 42.46 -8.17 -24.53
C GLU A 92 41.53 -7.74 -25.67
N ARG A 93 40.24 -7.54 -25.37
CA ARG A 93 39.20 -7.13 -26.33
C ARG A 93 38.88 -5.63 -26.22
N ILE A 94 39.52 -4.91 -25.31
CA ILE A 94 39.25 -3.49 -25.03
C ILE A 94 40.53 -2.67 -25.26
N PRO A 95 40.48 -1.62 -26.12
CA PRO A 95 41.59 -0.68 -26.27
C PRO A 95 42.06 -0.11 -24.92
N GLU A 96 43.36 0.08 -24.75
CA GLU A 96 43.95 0.43 -23.45
C GLU A 96 43.37 1.72 -22.85
N ASP A 97 43.14 2.74 -23.69
CA ASP A 97 42.53 4.02 -23.34
C ASP A 97 41.04 3.94 -23.00
N LYS A 98 40.39 2.80 -23.31
CA LYS A 98 38.98 2.52 -23.07
C LYS A 98 38.72 1.53 -21.93
N ARG A 99 39.77 0.99 -21.30
CA ARG A 99 39.64 0.04 -20.18
C ARG A 99 38.96 0.72 -19.00
N PHE A 100 37.92 0.06 -18.47
CA PHE A 100 37.09 0.60 -17.38
C PHE A 100 36.70 -0.52 -16.41
N THR A 101 37.64 -0.89 -15.55
CA THR A 101 37.47 -1.95 -14.53
C THR A 101 36.80 -1.41 -13.26
N PRO A 102 36.27 -2.26 -12.37
CA PRO A 102 35.74 -1.81 -11.07
C PRO A 102 36.74 -0.94 -10.29
N ARG A 103 38.01 -1.34 -10.26
CA ARG A 103 39.08 -0.58 -9.60
C ARG A 103 39.33 0.77 -10.28
N ALA A 104 39.46 0.78 -11.62
CA ALA A 104 39.64 2.03 -12.37
C ALA A 104 38.44 2.99 -12.20
N LEU A 105 37.22 2.45 -12.13
CA LEU A 105 36.01 3.21 -11.84
C LEU A 105 36.10 3.88 -10.46
N VAL A 106 36.45 3.14 -9.40
CA VAL A 106 36.54 3.68 -8.03
C VAL A 106 37.65 4.72 -7.93
N GLU A 107 38.84 4.42 -8.47
CA GLU A 107 39.97 5.36 -8.50
C GLU A 107 39.62 6.64 -9.26
N SER A 108 38.90 6.54 -10.39
CA SER A 108 38.45 7.71 -11.17
C SER A 108 37.46 8.60 -10.41
N GLN A 109 36.56 8.03 -9.60
CA GLN A 109 35.62 8.81 -8.80
C GLN A 109 36.32 9.42 -7.58
N LYS A 110 37.22 8.66 -6.93
CA LYS A 110 38.04 9.15 -5.82
C LYS A 110 38.92 10.32 -6.24
N ALA A 111 39.52 10.28 -7.43
CA ALA A 111 40.28 11.40 -8.00
C ALA A 111 39.44 12.67 -8.20
N LYS A 112 38.12 12.54 -8.33
CA LYS A 112 37.16 13.67 -8.39
C LYS A 112 36.61 14.07 -7.01
N GLY A 113 37.16 13.53 -5.92
CA GLY A 113 36.69 13.76 -4.55
C GLY A 113 35.37 13.04 -4.23
N ARG A 114 35.00 11.99 -4.97
CA ARG A 114 33.75 11.25 -4.82
C ARG A 114 34.03 9.85 -4.28
N ASP A 115 33.93 9.68 -2.97
CA ASP A 115 34.03 8.36 -2.35
C ASP A 115 32.73 7.59 -2.55
N ILE A 116 32.83 6.32 -2.96
CA ILE A 116 31.71 5.41 -3.17
C ILE A 116 31.61 4.50 -1.95
N GLY A 117 30.39 4.26 -1.46
CA GLY A 117 30.15 3.28 -0.40
C GLY A 117 29.10 2.22 -0.75
N LEU A 118 28.26 2.48 -1.76
CA LEU A 118 27.30 1.52 -2.30
C LEU A 118 27.34 1.52 -3.83
N VAL A 119 27.32 0.34 -4.41
CA VAL A 119 27.07 0.11 -5.84
C VAL A 119 25.75 -0.62 -5.99
N ILE A 120 24.83 -0.06 -6.78
CA ILE A 120 23.60 -0.74 -7.19
C ILE A 120 23.74 -1.20 -8.63
N ASN A 121 23.84 -2.51 -8.82
CA ASN A 121 23.94 -3.18 -10.12
C ASN A 121 22.52 -3.51 -10.64
N LEU A 122 22.14 -2.90 -11.76
CA LEU A 122 20.85 -3.11 -12.43
C LEU A 122 20.91 -4.11 -13.60
N THR A 123 22.07 -4.74 -13.82
CA THR A 123 22.24 -5.73 -14.89
C THR A 123 21.75 -7.11 -14.43
N ARG A 124 21.11 -7.84 -15.35
CA ARG A 124 20.78 -9.26 -15.14
C ARG A 124 22.00 -10.16 -15.38
N SER A 125 22.93 -9.69 -16.22
CA SER A 125 24.18 -10.36 -16.54
C SER A 125 25.06 -10.51 -15.30
N LYS A 126 25.56 -11.74 -15.09
CA LYS A 126 26.56 -12.04 -14.06
C LYS A 126 27.99 -12.05 -14.60
N VAL A 127 28.16 -11.80 -15.90
CA VAL A 127 29.45 -12.01 -16.59
C VAL A 127 30.31 -10.75 -16.69
N TYR A 128 29.81 -9.56 -16.33
CA TYR A 128 30.58 -8.33 -16.50
C TYR A 128 31.75 -8.19 -15.51
N TYR A 129 31.51 -8.45 -14.23
CA TYR A 129 32.54 -8.39 -13.20
C TYR A 129 32.14 -9.22 -11.98
N ASN A 130 33.15 -9.68 -11.23
CA ASN A 130 32.94 -10.27 -9.90
C ASN A 130 32.73 -9.16 -8.86
N VAL A 131 31.62 -9.21 -8.12
CA VAL A 131 31.25 -8.23 -7.08
C VAL A 131 32.31 -8.06 -5.99
N ARG A 132 33.10 -9.10 -5.73
CA ARG A 132 34.22 -9.07 -4.75
C ARG A 132 35.24 -7.97 -5.04
N GLN A 133 35.40 -7.58 -6.30
CA GLN A 133 36.30 -6.48 -6.68
C GLN A 133 35.88 -5.13 -6.07
N PHE A 134 34.60 -4.94 -5.75
CA PHE A 134 34.12 -3.78 -5.01
C PHE A 134 34.19 -4.01 -3.49
N GLU A 135 33.83 -5.22 -3.02
CA GLU A 135 33.84 -5.57 -1.60
C GLU A 135 35.25 -5.48 -0.98
N GLU A 136 36.28 -5.90 -1.73
CA GLU A 136 37.70 -5.76 -1.35
C GLU A 136 38.14 -4.29 -1.21
N LEU A 137 37.42 -3.37 -1.85
CA LEU A 137 37.61 -1.92 -1.72
C LEU A 137 36.75 -1.31 -0.61
N GLY A 138 36.04 -2.12 0.18
CA GLY A 138 35.15 -1.69 1.24
C GLY A 138 33.85 -1.07 0.75
N ILE A 139 33.38 -1.46 -0.45
CA ILE A 139 32.16 -0.96 -1.09
C ILE A 139 31.11 -2.06 -1.10
N THR A 140 29.93 -1.77 -0.56
CA THR A 140 28.79 -2.70 -0.60
C THR A 140 28.21 -2.77 -2.01
N VAL A 141 27.80 -3.96 -2.46
CA VAL A 141 27.13 -4.14 -3.76
C VAL A 141 25.75 -4.75 -3.57
N THR A 142 24.72 -4.07 -4.08
CA THR A 142 23.35 -4.60 -4.17
C THR A 142 23.02 -4.85 -5.63
N THR A 143 22.54 -6.05 -5.97
CA THR A 143 22.13 -6.39 -7.34
C THR A 143 20.61 -6.48 -7.42
N ILE A 144 20.02 -5.72 -8.36
CA ILE A 144 18.60 -5.73 -8.67
C ILE A 144 18.48 -6.12 -10.15
N PRO A 145 18.22 -7.40 -10.44
CA PRO A 145 18.35 -7.93 -11.80
C PRO A 145 17.14 -7.55 -12.66
N CYS A 146 17.16 -6.35 -13.22
CA CYS A 146 16.07 -5.87 -14.05
C CYS A 146 15.89 -6.69 -15.33
N ALA A 147 14.63 -6.92 -15.69
CA ALA A 147 14.30 -7.54 -16.96
C ALA A 147 14.83 -6.76 -18.15
N GLY A 148 15.18 -7.52 -19.18
CA GLY A 148 15.69 -6.97 -20.41
C GLY A 148 14.74 -7.13 -21.59
N ARG A 149 14.93 -6.27 -22.61
CA ARG A 149 14.19 -6.18 -23.88
C ARG A 149 12.81 -5.56 -23.74
N GLY A 150 12.66 -4.34 -24.25
CA GLY A 150 11.36 -3.72 -24.51
C GLY A 150 10.48 -3.36 -23.30
N GLU A 151 10.98 -3.55 -22.07
CA GLU A 151 10.22 -3.29 -20.84
C GLU A 151 11.01 -2.37 -19.89
N ALA A 152 10.29 -1.50 -19.18
CA ALA A 152 10.85 -0.74 -18.06
C ALA A 152 10.92 -1.63 -16.80
N PRO A 153 11.80 -1.32 -15.82
CA PRO A 153 11.84 -2.04 -14.56
C PRO A 153 10.47 -2.18 -13.90
N SER A 154 10.20 -3.36 -13.36
CA SER A 154 8.92 -3.62 -12.71
C SER A 154 8.77 -2.77 -11.43
N PRO A 155 7.53 -2.51 -10.96
CA PRO A 155 7.34 -1.78 -9.72
C PRO A 155 8.04 -2.42 -8.51
N GLN A 156 8.14 -3.76 -8.48
CA GLN A 156 8.88 -4.49 -7.45
C GLN A 156 10.38 -4.19 -7.49
N GLU A 157 10.98 -4.12 -8.69
CA GLU A 157 12.39 -3.76 -8.86
C GLU A 157 12.63 -2.30 -8.45
N VAL A 158 11.70 -1.38 -8.77
CA VAL A 158 11.75 0.01 -8.33
C VAL A 158 11.65 0.12 -6.80
N ASN A 159 10.76 -0.64 -6.17
CA ASN A 159 10.62 -0.67 -4.71
C ASN A 159 11.89 -1.22 -4.03
N ALA A 160 12.49 -2.27 -4.58
CA ALA A 160 13.78 -2.80 -4.10
C ALA A 160 14.90 -1.77 -4.24
N PHE A 161 14.97 -1.04 -5.37
CA PHE A 161 15.94 0.02 -5.60
C PHE A 161 15.78 1.15 -4.61
N TRP A 162 14.55 1.65 -4.45
CA TRP A 162 14.23 2.72 -3.52
C TRP A 162 14.58 2.31 -2.09
N TYR A 163 14.20 1.11 -1.65
CA TYR A 163 14.47 0.65 -0.30
C TYR A 163 15.98 0.52 0.00
N ALA A 164 16.74 -0.08 -0.91
CA ALA A 164 18.19 -0.22 -0.75
C ALA A 164 18.90 1.15 -0.69
N ALA A 165 18.54 2.05 -1.61
CA ALA A 165 19.12 3.38 -1.67
C ALA A 165 18.72 4.24 -0.45
N ASN A 166 17.43 4.25 -0.09
CA ASN A 166 16.92 5.03 1.03
C ASN A 166 17.49 4.53 2.37
N SER A 167 17.58 3.21 2.57
CA SER A 167 18.18 2.63 3.79
C SER A 167 19.63 3.08 3.96
N TYR A 168 20.42 3.03 2.88
CA TYR A 168 21.79 3.49 2.88
C TYR A 168 21.90 4.99 3.22
N CYS A 169 21.08 5.83 2.58
CA CYS A 169 21.04 7.27 2.85
C CYS A 169 20.70 7.62 4.31
N VAL A 170 19.94 6.78 5.00
CA VAL A 170 19.54 7.00 6.40
C VAL A 170 20.57 6.46 7.41
N GLU A 171 21.31 5.40 7.08
CA GLU A 171 22.23 4.72 8.01
C GLU A 171 23.57 5.41 8.19
N MET A 172 24.09 6.03 7.14
CA MET A 172 25.41 6.64 7.20
C MET A 172 25.28 8.13 7.48
N GLU A 173 25.51 8.54 8.74
CA GLU A 173 25.64 9.94 9.13
C GLU A 173 26.85 10.66 8.47
N ASN A 174 27.58 10.01 7.54
CA ASN A 174 28.60 10.59 6.66
C ASN A 174 28.53 10.04 5.21
N SER A 175 28.63 10.97 4.25
CA SER A 175 28.02 10.98 2.91
C SER A 175 28.87 10.40 1.76
N LYS A 176 29.08 9.08 1.75
CA LYS A 176 29.61 8.39 0.56
C LYS A 176 28.53 8.24 -0.53
N HIS A 177 28.93 8.32 -1.80
CA HIS A 177 28.04 8.23 -2.95
C HIS A 177 27.52 6.80 -3.19
N ILE A 178 26.34 6.74 -3.80
CA ILE A 178 25.72 5.54 -4.36
C ILE A 178 25.97 5.54 -5.86
N LEU A 179 26.78 4.61 -6.36
CA LEU A 179 26.95 4.42 -7.79
C LEU A 179 25.86 3.49 -8.32
N VAL A 180 25.17 3.90 -9.38
CA VAL A 180 24.10 3.11 -10.00
C VAL A 180 24.49 2.85 -11.44
N HIS A 181 24.51 1.58 -11.84
CA HIS A 181 24.83 1.22 -13.21
C HIS A 181 23.86 0.19 -13.80
N CYS A 182 23.68 0.29 -15.10
CA CYS A 182 23.22 -0.78 -15.97
C CYS A 182 24.27 -0.93 -17.08
N THR A 183 23.97 -1.64 -18.18
CA THR A 183 24.91 -1.84 -19.29
C THR A 183 25.55 -0.53 -19.78
N HIS A 184 24.75 0.49 -20.13
CA HIS A 184 25.27 1.80 -20.57
C HIS A 184 25.09 2.93 -19.55
N GLY A 185 24.28 2.75 -18.51
CA GLY A 185 24.09 3.76 -17.46
C GLY A 185 23.19 4.95 -17.83
N TYR A 186 22.24 4.76 -18.76
CA TYR A 186 21.35 5.82 -19.25
C TYR A 186 19.87 5.54 -18.95
N ASN A 187 19.19 4.68 -19.73
CA ASN A 187 17.73 4.54 -19.63
C ASN A 187 17.28 3.89 -18.31
N ARG A 188 17.73 2.66 -18.02
CA ARG A 188 17.37 1.95 -16.80
C ARG A 188 17.90 2.64 -15.54
N THR A 189 19.16 3.08 -15.55
CA THR A 189 19.76 3.86 -14.47
C THR A 189 19.00 5.16 -14.22
N GLY A 190 18.67 5.90 -15.28
CA GLY A 190 17.89 7.13 -15.20
C GLY A 190 16.50 6.91 -14.67
N TYR A 191 15.81 5.86 -15.13
CA TYR A 191 14.48 5.48 -14.65
C TYR A 191 14.47 5.24 -13.15
N MET A 192 15.41 4.42 -12.65
CA MET A 192 15.56 4.13 -11.22
C MET A 192 15.89 5.38 -10.40
N ILE A 193 16.85 6.20 -10.86
CA ILE A 193 17.22 7.45 -10.17
C ILE A 193 16.04 8.43 -10.17
N CYS A 194 15.31 8.57 -11.27
CA CYS A 194 14.13 9.44 -11.32
C CYS A 194 13.05 8.98 -10.34
N HIS A 195 12.76 7.67 -10.24
CA HIS A 195 11.86 7.15 -9.21
C HIS A 195 12.34 7.46 -7.79
N MET A 196 13.64 7.32 -7.52
CA MET A 196 14.21 7.66 -6.22
C MET A 196 14.05 9.15 -5.90
N LEU A 197 14.31 10.04 -6.86
CA LEU A 197 14.13 11.48 -6.68
C LEU A 197 12.67 11.85 -6.45
N MET A 198 11.74 11.30 -7.24
CA MET A 198 10.29 11.54 -7.09
C MET A 198 9.78 11.12 -5.71
N ARG A 199 10.37 10.07 -5.12
CA ARG A 199 10.00 9.51 -3.81
C ARG A 199 10.91 9.96 -2.67
N SER A 200 11.87 10.87 -2.91
CA SER A 200 12.94 11.13 -1.94
C SER A 200 12.47 12.00 -0.77
N PRO A 201 12.83 11.66 0.48
CA PRO A 201 12.66 12.54 1.63
C PRO A 201 13.57 13.78 1.58
N LEU A 202 14.59 13.78 0.71
CA LEU A 202 15.55 14.89 0.53
C LEU A 202 14.93 16.11 -0.18
N ASN A 203 13.71 15.99 -0.70
CA ASN A 203 13.01 17.07 -1.36
C ASN A 203 12.45 18.03 -0.29
N PHE A 204 13.23 19.08 0.00
CA PHE A 204 13.03 20.21 0.94
C PHE A 204 11.58 20.74 1.08
N GLY A 205 10.66 19.92 1.59
CA GLY A 205 9.25 20.28 1.81
C GLY A 205 8.45 20.55 0.55
N ARG A 206 8.74 19.92 -0.60
CA ARG A 206 7.89 20.04 -1.80
C ARG A 206 7.89 18.77 -2.66
N TYR A 207 6.86 18.63 -3.49
CA TYR A 207 6.85 17.63 -4.55
C TYR A 207 7.79 18.03 -5.71
N LEU A 208 8.39 17.04 -6.36
CA LEU A 208 9.02 17.20 -7.67
C LEU A 208 8.05 16.73 -8.75
N THR A 209 8.23 17.27 -9.96
CA THR A 209 7.56 16.80 -11.17
C THR A 209 8.44 15.84 -11.97
N VAL A 210 7.81 15.00 -12.80
CA VAL A 210 8.53 14.07 -13.70
C VAL A 210 9.49 14.84 -14.61
N ARG A 211 9.06 16.00 -15.11
CA ARG A 211 9.90 16.88 -15.92
C ARG A 211 11.16 17.34 -15.17
N GLU A 212 11.01 17.85 -13.96
CA GLU A 212 12.14 18.35 -13.15
C GLU A 212 13.17 17.25 -12.88
N VAL A 213 12.74 16.03 -12.57
CA VAL A 213 13.69 14.92 -12.31
C VAL A 213 14.39 14.44 -13.58
N LEU A 214 13.67 14.42 -14.71
CA LEU A 214 14.25 14.09 -16.02
C LEU A 214 15.27 15.13 -16.46
N GLU A 215 14.99 16.43 -16.26
CA GLU A 215 15.93 17.52 -16.55
C GLU A 215 17.18 17.45 -15.67
N GLN A 216 17.02 17.14 -14.37
CA GLN A 216 18.15 16.92 -13.47
C GLN A 216 19.02 15.73 -13.92
N PHE A 217 18.39 14.61 -14.31
CA PHE A 217 19.11 13.45 -14.82
C PHE A 217 19.83 13.77 -16.14
N ALA A 218 19.16 14.45 -17.08
CA ALA A 218 19.73 14.84 -18.37
C ALA A 218 20.92 15.79 -18.21
N LYS A 219 20.87 16.72 -17.25
CA LYS A 219 21.98 17.62 -16.93
C LYS A 219 23.21 16.86 -16.42
N ALA A 220 23.01 15.88 -15.56
CA ALA A 220 24.10 15.09 -14.97
C ALA A 220 24.61 13.98 -15.90
N ARG A 221 23.77 13.47 -16.80
CA ARG A 221 24.10 12.39 -17.73
C ARG A 221 23.52 12.68 -19.12
N PRO A 222 24.06 13.65 -19.88
CA PRO A 222 23.52 14.03 -21.19
C PRO A 222 23.51 12.87 -22.20
N PRO A 223 22.43 12.69 -22.99
CA PRO A 223 21.25 13.56 -23.11
C PRO A 223 20.11 13.23 -22.12
N GLY A 224 20.32 12.30 -21.19
CA GLY A 224 19.31 11.76 -20.28
C GLY A 224 18.77 10.41 -20.74
N ILE A 225 17.53 10.10 -20.34
CA ILE A 225 16.81 8.91 -20.82
C ILE A 225 16.37 9.19 -22.27
N TYR A 226 16.91 8.43 -23.22
CA TYR A 226 16.67 8.63 -24.65
C TYR A 226 15.68 7.62 -25.25
N LYS A 227 15.25 6.60 -24.49
CA LYS A 227 14.22 5.65 -24.93
C LYS A 227 12.83 6.12 -24.53
N PRO A 228 11.91 6.38 -25.49
CA PRO A 228 10.56 6.87 -25.22
C PRO A 228 9.78 6.01 -24.22
N LEU A 229 9.91 4.69 -24.30
CA LEU A 229 9.24 3.75 -23.38
C LEU A 229 9.42 4.12 -21.90
N TYR A 230 10.65 4.40 -21.47
CA TYR A 230 10.95 4.70 -20.06
C TYR A 230 10.38 6.06 -19.64
N LEU A 231 10.32 7.01 -20.58
CA LEU A 231 9.75 8.34 -20.36
C LEU A 231 8.23 8.24 -20.22
N ASP A 232 7.57 7.53 -21.15
CA ASP A 232 6.14 7.30 -21.12
C ASP A 232 5.71 6.57 -19.84
N GLU A 233 6.42 5.52 -19.44
CA GLU A 233 6.15 4.80 -18.20
C GLU A 233 6.33 5.72 -16.96
N LEU A 234 7.32 6.62 -16.92
CA LEU A 234 7.47 7.58 -15.81
C LEU A 234 6.28 8.56 -15.72
N PHE A 235 5.88 9.17 -16.84
CA PHE A 235 4.75 10.10 -16.87
C PHE A 235 3.44 9.41 -16.48
N ASN A 236 3.20 8.22 -17.03
CA ASN A 236 2.02 7.42 -16.69
C ASN A 236 2.01 7.02 -15.22
N TYR A 237 3.14 6.53 -14.70
CA TYR A 237 3.25 6.09 -13.31
C TYR A 237 2.92 7.19 -12.31
N TYR A 238 3.41 8.41 -12.53
CA TYR A 238 3.23 9.55 -11.65
C TYR A 238 2.00 10.40 -11.97
N HIS A 239 1.13 9.94 -12.88
CA HIS A 239 -0.10 10.63 -13.29
C HIS A 239 0.15 12.04 -13.85
N GLU A 240 1.28 12.27 -14.51
CA GLU A 240 1.62 13.57 -15.09
C GLU A 240 1.43 13.59 -16.61
N ASP A 241 0.88 14.69 -17.13
CA ASP A 241 0.80 14.91 -18.57
C ASP A 241 2.17 15.23 -19.19
N LYS A 242 2.49 14.56 -20.30
CA LYS A 242 3.72 14.78 -21.07
C LYS A 242 3.66 15.96 -22.05
N LYS A 243 2.57 16.74 -22.03
CA LYS A 243 2.39 17.92 -22.89
C LYS A 243 3.59 18.85 -22.81
N SER A 244 4.08 19.26 -23.98
CA SER A 244 5.25 20.15 -24.12
C SER A 244 6.56 19.55 -23.57
N PHE A 245 6.65 18.23 -23.35
CA PHE A 245 7.90 17.57 -23.01
C PHE A 245 8.72 17.30 -24.28
N ALA A 246 9.97 17.76 -24.30
CA ALA A 246 10.87 17.55 -25.43
C ALA A 246 11.64 16.24 -25.22
N PHE A 247 11.40 15.26 -26.09
CA PHE A 247 12.09 13.97 -26.03
C PHE A 247 13.57 14.14 -26.39
N PRO A 248 14.49 13.60 -25.58
CA PRO A 248 15.93 13.66 -25.89
C PRO A 248 16.26 12.94 -27.20
N ALA A 249 17.17 13.53 -27.97
CA ALA A 249 17.72 12.88 -29.15
C ALA A 249 18.59 11.66 -28.78
N LEU A 250 18.76 10.75 -29.72
CA LEU A 250 19.69 9.63 -29.59
C LEU A 250 21.11 10.14 -29.36
N PRO A 251 21.86 9.57 -28.39
CA PRO A 251 23.27 9.92 -28.20
C PRO A 251 24.10 9.60 -29.45
N SER A 252 25.11 10.41 -29.74
CA SER A 252 25.96 10.25 -30.94
C SER A 252 26.73 8.93 -31.02
N TRP A 253 26.95 8.26 -29.88
CA TRP A 253 27.58 6.94 -29.79
C TRP A 253 26.60 5.78 -30.02
N LYS A 254 25.33 6.06 -30.32
CA LYS A 254 24.27 5.07 -30.49
C LYS A 254 23.62 5.19 -31.88
N ALA A 255 23.63 4.10 -32.64
CA ALA A 255 22.94 4.02 -33.93
C ALA A 255 21.45 3.70 -33.76
N GLU A 256 20.60 4.16 -34.70
CA GLU A 256 19.14 3.95 -34.67
C GLU A 256 18.75 2.46 -34.64
N GLY A 257 19.50 1.60 -35.36
CA GLY A 257 19.27 0.15 -35.38
C GLY A 257 19.66 -0.59 -34.09
N ASP A 258 20.36 0.07 -33.16
CA ASP A 258 20.93 -0.57 -31.96
C ASP A 258 20.05 -0.37 -30.71
N ILE A 259 18.91 0.28 -30.86
CA ILE A 259 18.00 0.65 -29.75
C ILE A 259 17.34 -0.60 -29.14
N GLU A 260 17.10 -1.64 -29.95
CA GLU A 260 16.44 -2.88 -29.50
C GLU A 260 17.41 -3.88 -28.86
N GLU A 261 18.72 -3.77 -29.13
CA GLU A 261 19.76 -4.74 -28.73
C GLU A 261 20.48 -4.39 -27.42
N ASP A 262 20.05 -3.34 -26.72
CA ASP A 262 20.69 -2.77 -25.53
C ASP A 262 20.63 -3.60 -24.24
N ASP A 263 20.16 -4.85 -24.32
CA ASP A 263 19.81 -5.63 -23.13
C ASP A 263 20.44 -7.02 -23.08
N ASP A 264 20.98 -7.36 -21.91
CA ASP A 264 21.79 -8.56 -21.66
C ASP A 264 20.98 -9.88 -21.66
N GLY A 265 19.80 -9.90 -22.27
CA GLY A 265 18.92 -11.05 -22.31
C GLY A 265 19.42 -12.10 -23.29
N VAL A 266 20.03 -13.18 -22.77
CA VAL A 266 20.16 -14.45 -23.49
C VAL A 266 18.75 -14.90 -23.92
N ALA A 267 18.59 -15.29 -25.18
CA ALA A 267 17.32 -15.74 -25.73
C ALA A 267 16.84 -17.03 -25.02
N GLY A 268 16.06 -16.86 -23.95
CA GLY A 268 15.28 -17.89 -23.30
C GLY A 268 13.83 -17.49 -23.39
N ALA A 269 13.04 -18.27 -24.13
CA ALA A 269 11.59 -18.13 -24.12
C ALA A 269 11.08 -18.39 -22.70
N VAL A 270 10.65 -17.34 -22.01
CA VAL A 270 9.93 -17.45 -20.74
C VAL A 270 8.74 -16.50 -20.83
N GLY A 271 7.56 -17.08 -20.94
CA GLY A 271 6.30 -16.37 -20.76
C GLY A 271 6.23 -15.85 -19.33
N GLY A 272 6.21 -14.53 -19.19
CA GLY A 272 5.97 -13.84 -17.94
C GLY A 272 4.99 -12.74 -18.23
N GLY A 273 3.70 -13.04 -18.05
CA GLY A 273 2.64 -12.06 -18.12
C GLY A 273 2.86 -11.03 -17.03
N GLY A 274 3.47 -9.90 -17.38
CA GLY A 274 3.24 -8.67 -16.67
C GLY A 274 1.75 -8.37 -16.79
N SER A 275 1.00 -8.62 -15.72
CA SER A 275 -0.37 -8.15 -15.60
C SER A 275 -0.33 -6.62 -15.58
N LYS A 276 -0.21 -6.00 -16.77
CA LYS A 276 -1.12 -4.92 -17.08
C LYS A 276 -2.48 -5.56 -16.85
N ALA A 277 -3.18 -5.12 -15.80
CA ALA A 277 -4.62 -5.21 -15.86
C ALA A 277 -4.99 -4.44 -17.13
N ALA A 278 -5.09 -5.17 -18.24
CA ALA A 278 -5.92 -4.75 -19.32
C ALA A 278 -7.26 -4.52 -18.63
N GLU A 279 -7.68 -3.26 -18.54
CA GLU A 279 -9.07 -2.90 -18.34
C GLU A 279 -9.84 -3.34 -19.58
N GLY A 280 -9.82 -4.64 -19.88
CA GLY A 280 -10.73 -5.27 -20.81
C GLY A 280 -11.95 -5.61 -19.99
N GLU A 281 -13.02 -4.81 -20.14
CA GLU A 281 -14.41 -5.13 -19.76
C GLU A 281 -14.56 -6.03 -18.52
N GLY A 282 -13.75 -5.76 -17.50
CA GLY A 282 -13.56 -6.60 -16.32
C GLY A 282 -14.37 -6.03 -15.18
N ARG A 283 -15.13 -6.88 -14.51
CA ARG A 283 -15.98 -6.52 -13.36
C ARG A 283 -15.11 -5.92 -12.24
N MET A 284 -15.05 -4.59 -12.17
CA MET A 284 -14.38 -3.84 -11.08
C MET A 284 -14.91 -4.33 -9.74
N SER A 285 -14.02 -4.80 -8.86
CA SER A 285 -14.36 -5.32 -7.53
C SER A 285 -13.65 -4.54 -6.43
N HIS A 286 -14.24 -4.50 -5.24
CA HIS A 286 -13.59 -3.96 -4.05
C HIS A 286 -12.52 -4.90 -3.48
N ASP A 287 -12.55 -6.18 -3.88
CA ASP A 287 -11.55 -7.21 -3.55
C ASP A 287 -10.31 -7.16 -4.46
N ASP A 288 -10.29 -6.27 -5.45
CA ASP A 288 -9.16 -6.12 -6.36
C ASP A 288 -7.88 -5.76 -5.57
N LEU A 289 -6.78 -6.46 -5.85
CA LEU A 289 -5.48 -6.21 -5.23
C LEU A 289 -4.85 -4.93 -5.80
N LEU A 290 -5.23 -3.78 -5.24
CA LEU A 290 -4.73 -2.48 -5.65
C LEU A 290 -3.29 -2.25 -5.21
N GLY A 291 -2.50 -1.64 -6.09
CA GLY A 291 -1.14 -1.24 -5.78
C GLY A 291 -0.10 -2.36 -5.86
N GLU A 292 1.13 -1.94 -5.61
CA GLU A 292 2.33 -2.74 -5.71
C GLU A 292 2.56 -3.48 -4.40
N GLU A 293 2.81 -4.77 -4.46
CA GLU A 293 3.18 -5.53 -3.27
C GLU A 293 4.49 -5.01 -2.68
N VAL A 294 4.49 -4.78 -1.37
CA VAL A 294 5.69 -4.46 -0.59
C VAL A 294 6.05 -5.70 0.21
N VAL A 295 7.28 -6.17 0.08
CA VAL A 295 7.74 -7.43 0.68
C VAL A 295 8.98 -7.23 1.56
N GLY A 296 9.29 -8.25 2.36
CA GLY A 296 10.51 -8.30 3.16
C GLY A 296 10.61 -7.19 4.20
N GLN A 297 11.81 -6.63 4.35
CA GLN A 297 12.11 -5.65 5.41
C GLN A 297 11.30 -4.35 5.28
N HIS A 298 11.03 -3.89 4.06
CA HIS A 298 10.22 -2.69 3.83
C HIS A 298 8.79 -2.87 4.36
N ALA A 299 8.17 -4.02 4.08
CA ALA A 299 6.84 -4.34 4.59
C ALA A 299 6.81 -4.35 6.12
N GLN A 300 7.83 -4.98 6.74
CA GLN A 300 7.95 -5.05 8.20
C GLN A 300 8.11 -3.67 8.85
N GLU A 301 8.83 -2.74 8.22
CA GLU A 301 8.97 -1.37 8.70
C GLU A 301 7.65 -0.60 8.64
N ILE A 302 6.88 -0.73 7.55
CA ILE A 302 5.55 -0.12 7.43
C ILE A 302 4.57 -0.72 8.45
N GLN A 303 4.56 -2.04 8.60
CA GLN A 303 3.77 -2.75 9.61
C GLN A 303 4.11 -2.27 11.03
N ASN A 304 5.40 -2.12 11.36
CA ASN A 304 5.83 -1.62 12.66
C ASN A 304 5.40 -0.16 12.88
N LEU A 305 5.50 0.70 11.86
CA LEU A 305 5.03 2.07 11.96
C LEU A 305 3.52 2.13 12.24
N VAL A 306 2.72 1.34 11.52
CA VAL A 306 1.28 1.23 11.75
C VAL A 306 0.99 0.75 13.18
N ARG A 307 1.71 -0.27 13.66
CA ARG A 307 1.59 -0.76 15.04
C ARG A 307 1.92 0.34 16.04
N MET A 308 2.96 1.15 15.82
CA MET A 308 3.34 2.24 16.72
C MET A 308 2.30 3.37 16.77
N TYR A 309 1.63 3.66 15.65
CA TYR A 309 0.54 4.65 15.63
C TYR A 309 -0.73 4.15 16.32
N VAL A 310 -1.00 2.85 16.28
CA VAL A 310 -2.25 2.27 16.78
C VAL A 310 -2.11 1.83 18.24
N LEU A 311 -1.07 1.07 18.56
CA LEU A 311 -0.88 0.37 19.83
C LEU A 311 -0.18 1.21 20.89
N SER A 312 -0.38 0.88 22.15
CA SER A 312 0.42 1.35 23.28
C SER A 312 1.77 0.63 23.36
N GLN A 313 2.67 1.14 24.20
CA GLN A 313 4.00 0.53 24.41
C GLN A 313 3.90 -0.91 24.96
N GLU A 314 2.94 -1.19 25.82
CA GLU A 314 2.73 -2.55 26.36
C GLU A 314 2.25 -3.52 25.27
N GLU A 315 1.36 -3.08 24.39
CA GLU A 315 0.81 -3.90 23.32
C GLU A 315 1.82 -4.18 22.19
N LEU A 316 2.77 -3.27 21.95
CA LEU A 316 3.81 -3.44 20.92
C LEU A 316 4.68 -4.69 21.13
N GLY A 317 4.85 -5.15 22.37
CA GLY A 317 5.58 -6.39 22.66
C GLY A 317 4.78 -7.68 22.47
N ARG A 318 3.46 -7.59 22.24
CA ARG A 318 2.56 -8.77 22.22
C ARG A 318 1.76 -8.91 20.92
N VAL A 319 1.41 -7.81 20.28
CA VAL A 319 0.50 -7.79 19.13
C VAL A 319 1.29 -7.62 17.84
N HIS A 320 1.41 -8.70 17.06
CA HIS A 320 2.16 -8.72 15.79
C HIS A 320 1.27 -8.78 14.54
N HIS A 321 -0.06 -8.82 14.71
CA HIS A 321 -1.03 -8.84 13.62
C HIS A 321 -1.71 -7.47 13.42
N PHE A 322 -2.63 -7.40 12.45
CA PHE A 322 -3.41 -6.20 12.15
C PHE A 322 -4.01 -5.56 13.41
N PRO A 323 -3.68 -4.29 13.73
CA PRO A 323 -4.02 -3.68 15.02
C PRO A 323 -5.33 -2.87 15.00
N GLY A 324 -5.97 -2.68 13.83
CA GLY A 324 -7.14 -1.82 13.69
C GLY A 324 -8.35 -2.27 14.53
N SER A 325 -9.15 -1.29 14.96
CA SER A 325 -10.33 -1.45 15.81
C SER A 325 -11.37 -2.40 15.21
N GLN A 326 -11.91 -3.35 15.96
CA GLN A 326 -12.88 -4.34 15.50
C GLN A 326 -14.22 -4.12 16.23
N PRO A 327 -15.33 -3.91 15.48
CA PRO A 327 -16.65 -3.77 16.06
C PRO A 327 -17.15 -5.09 16.67
N VAL A 328 -17.92 -4.99 17.74
CA VAL A 328 -18.71 -6.09 18.31
C VAL A 328 -20.15 -6.06 17.81
N SER A 329 -20.82 -7.21 17.72
CA SER A 329 -22.22 -7.26 17.28
C SER A 329 -23.13 -6.53 18.26
N PHE A 330 -24.03 -5.72 17.73
CA PHE A 330 -25.12 -5.12 18.47
C PHE A 330 -26.11 -6.22 18.88
N SER A 331 -26.42 -6.26 20.16
CA SER A 331 -27.15 -7.37 20.80
C SER A 331 -28.06 -6.83 21.89
N ARG A 332 -28.99 -7.68 22.37
CA ARG A 332 -29.87 -7.31 23.49
C ARG A 332 -29.09 -6.98 24.76
N ASP A 333 -27.93 -7.61 24.95
CA ASP A 333 -27.08 -7.44 26.14
C ASP A 333 -26.34 -6.11 26.17
N ASN A 334 -26.04 -5.52 25.01
CA ASN A 334 -25.27 -4.28 24.91
C ASN A 334 -26.09 -3.08 24.43
N ARG A 335 -27.40 -3.24 24.20
CA ARG A 335 -28.29 -2.15 23.77
C ARG A 335 -28.30 -0.95 24.73
N GLU A 336 -28.11 -1.20 26.04
CA GLU A 336 -28.07 -0.15 27.06
C GLU A 336 -26.92 0.85 26.84
N MET A 337 -25.93 0.49 26.02
CA MET A 337 -24.85 1.41 25.63
C MET A 337 -25.38 2.64 24.90
N LEU A 338 -26.47 2.51 24.13
CA LEU A 338 -27.15 3.65 23.49
C LEU A 338 -27.74 4.62 24.52
N GLU A 339 -28.16 4.12 25.68
CA GLU A 339 -28.72 4.93 26.77
C GLU A 339 -27.63 5.53 27.67
N ARG A 340 -26.40 4.99 27.65
CA ARG A 340 -25.29 5.42 28.53
C ARG A 340 -24.25 6.27 27.84
N ARG A 341 -24.13 6.20 26.51
CA ARG A 341 -23.10 6.89 25.74
C ARG A 341 -23.71 7.61 24.54
N ARG A 342 -22.98 8.58 23.98
CA ARG A 342 -23.50 9.41 22.88
C ARG A 342 -23.07 8.85 21.53
N TYR A 343 -23.89 7.97 20.98
CA TYR A 343 -23.65 7.34 19.68
C TYR A 343 -24.06 8.16 18.46
N TYR A 344 -23.28 8.05 17.40
CA TYR A 344 -23.67 8.40 16.05
C TYR A 344 -23.77 7.13 15.20
N VAL A 345 -24.60 7.17 14.17
CA VAL A 345 -24.93 6.03 13.32
C VAL A 345 -24.50 6.29 11.87
N THR A 346 -24.01 5.26 11.20
CA THR A 346 -23.74 5.28 9.76
C THR A 346 -24.06 3.91 9.14
N TRP A 347 -24.09 3.84 7.82
CA TRP A 347 -24.22 2.59 7.07
C TRP A 347 -22.98 1.73 7.23
N LYS A 348 -23.13 0.40 7.25
CA LYS A 348 -22.03 -0.54 7.17
C LYS A 348 -21.86 -0.94 5.71
N ALA A 349 -20.71 -0.61 5.09
CA ALA A 349 -20.50 -1.06 3.72
C ALA A 349 -20.19 -2.55 3.68
N ASP A 350 -20.43 -3.10 2.49
CA ASP A 350 -19.83 -4.35 2.05
C ASP A 350 -18.64 -4.05 1.14
N GLY A 351 -17.52 -3.65 1.75
CA GLY A 351 -16.27 -3.36 1.06
C GLY A 351 -15.05 -3.90 1.78
N THR A 352 -13.88 -3.70 1.18
CA THR A 352 -12.60 -4.18 1.72
C THR A 352 -12.01 -3.15 2.67
N ARG A 353 -11.83 -3.54 3.93
CA ARG A 353 -11.22 -2.68 4.94
C ARG A 353 -9.70 -2.56 4.74
N TYR A 354 -9.20 -1.33 4.79
CA TYR A 354 -7.77 -1.05 4.85
C TYR A 354 -7.47 0.04 5.87
N LEU A 355 -6.29 -0.03 6.50
CA LEU A 355 -5.66 1.18 7.01
C LEU A 355 -4.90 1.84 5.85
N LEU A 356 -5.09 3.15 5.67
CA LEU A 356 -4.40 3.92 4.64
C LEU A 356 -3.35 4.81 5.30
N LEU A 357 -2.08 4.48 5.11
CA LEU A 357 -0.93 5.25 5.58
C LEU A 357 -0.42 6.15 4.45
N MET A 358 -0.38 7.46 4.69
CA MET A 358 0.14 8.46 3.76
C MET A 358 1.55 8.86 4.18
N MET A 359 2.49 8.70 3.27
CA MET A 359 3.91 8.99 3.45
C MET A 359 4.40 9.90 2.33
N GLN A 360 5.57 10.51 2.53
CA GLN A 360 6.17 11.38 1.51
C GLN A 360 6.54 10.61 0.23
N ASP A 361 6.88 9.33 0.36
CA ASP A 361 7.30 8.46 -0.74
C ASP A 361 6.14 7.70 -1.40
N GLY A 362 4.89 7.90 -0.94
CA GLY A 362 3.69 7.26 -1.50
C GLY A 362 2.64 6.97 -0.42
N CYS A 363 1.53 6.33 -0.81
CA CYS A 363 0.56 5.82 0.16
C CYS A 363 0.58 4.30 0.22
N TYR A 364 0.20 3.76 1.38
CA TYR A 364 0.25 2.34 1.68
C TYR A 364 -1.13 1.88 2.16
N LEU A 365 -1.69 0.88 1.49
CA LEU A 365 -2.84 0.13 1.97
C LEU A 365 -2.35 -1.04 2.82
N VAL A 366 -2.88 -1.14 4.04
CA VAL A 366 -2.61 -2.23 4.96
C VAL A 366 -3.90 -3.02 5.17
N SER A 367 -3.93 -4.25 4.66
CA SER A 367 -5.11 -5.12 4.68
C SER A 367 -5.35 -5.71 6.07
N ARG A 368 -6.51 -6.37 6.25
CA ARG A 368 -6.81 -7.12 7.48
C ARG A 368 -5.86 -8.32 7.71
N SER A 369 -5.32 -8.92 6.64
CA SER A 369 -4.25 -9.94 6.72
C SER A 369 -2.88 -9.34 7.04
N PHE A 370 -2.81 -8.02 7.21
CA PHE A 370 -1.60 -7.23 7.48
C PHE A 370 -0.61 -7.18 6.32
N ASP A 371 -1.08 -7.48 5.12
CA ASP A 371 -0.32 -7.28 3.89
C ASP A 371 -0.22 -5.80 3.55
N VAL A 372 0.91 -5.40 2.98
CA VAL A 372 1.22 -4.01 2.66
C VAL A 372 1.32 -3.84 1.15
N ARG A 373 0.53 -2.92 0.59
CA ARG A 373 0.62 -2.55 -0.82
C ARG A 373 0.82 -1.04 -0.98
N ARG A 374 1.73 -0.62 -1.84
CA ARG A 374 2.05 0.78 -2.12
C ARG A 374 1.28 1.28 -3.34
N LEU A 375 0.76 2.50 -3.29
CA LEU A 375 0.17 3.18 -4.44
C LEU A 375 0.80 4.56 -4.66
N GLN A 376 0.79 4.96 -5.93
CA GLN A 376 1.18 6.30 -6.34
C GLN A 376 -0.05 7.23 -6.29
N MET A 377 -0.15 8.00 -5.22
CA MET A 377 -1.17 9.03 -5.02
C MET A 377 -0.56 10.22 -4.29
N ARG A 378 -1.15 11.41 -4.50
CA ARG A 378 -0.61 12.66 -3.95
C ARG A 378 -1.47 13.19 -2.81
N PHE A 379 -0.89 13.34 -1.63
CA PHE A 379 -1.57 13.92 -0.45
C PHE A 379 -0.90 15.23 -0.05
N PRO A 380 -1.34 16.37 -0.61
CA PRO A 380 -0.80 17.67 -0.23
C PRO A 380 -1.25 18.04 1.19
N LEU A 381 -0.37 18.67 1.96
CA LEU A 381 -0.69 19.32 3.22
C LEU A 381 -0.58 20.84 3.01
N TRP A 382 -1.52 21.59 3.59
CA TRP A 382 -1.48 23.05 3.53
C TRP A 382 -0.26 23.60 4.30
N GLY A 383 0.63 24.29 3.60
CA GLY A 383 1.81 24.92 4.21
C GLY A 383 1.44 26.08 5.13
N VAL A 384 1.99 26.09 6.35
CA VAL A 384 1.78 27.14 7.36
C VAL A 384 2.79 28.29 7.16
N ASP A 385 2.93 28.86 5.96
CA ASP A 385 3.74 30.08 5.80
C ASP A 385 2.86 31.32 6.07
N LYS A 386 3.03 31.88 7.27
CA LYS A 386 2.27 33.03 7.78
C LYS A 386 2.79 34.38 7.29
N SER A 387 3.91 34.41 6.53
CA SER A 387 4.64 35.66 6.29
C SER A 387 4.35 36.33 4.94
N LYS A 388 3.60 35.69 4.04
CA LYS A 388 3.27 36.23 2.71
C LYS A 388 1.83 35.86 2.33
N LYS A 389 1.25 36.57 1.35
CA LYS A 389 -0.02 36.18 0.67
C LYS A 389 -0.05 34.65 0.52
N PRO A 390 -1.21 33.98 0.69
CA PRO A 390 -1.29 32.51 0.74
C PRO A 390 -0.44 31.91 -0.37
N SER A 391 0.76 31.44 -0.01
CA SER A 391 1.62 30.75 -0.94
C SER A 391 1.05 29.35 -0.98
N PHE A 392 0.55 28.91 -2.12
CA PHE A 392 0.08 27.54 -2.37
C PHE A 392 1.23 26.50 -2.33
N LYS A 393 2.13 26.62 -1.35
CA LYS A 393 3.22 25.69 -1.10
C LYS A 393 2.64 24.52 -0.31
N PHE A 394 2.08 23.59 -1.05
CA PHE A 394 1.70 22.30 -0.50
C PHE A 394 2.96 21.47 -0.28
N VAL A 395 3.04 20.87 0.91
CA VAL A 395 4.11 19.92 1.26
C VAL A 395 3.55 18.50 1.24
N PRO A 396 4.35 17.47 0.94
CA PRO A 396 3.87 16.10 1.06
C PRO A 396 3.51 15.76 2.51
N GLN A 397 2.38 15.07 2.72
CA GLN A 397 2.06 14.48 4.02
C GLN A 397 3.03 13.36 4.36
N ASN A 398 3.39 13.23 5.64
CA ASN A 398 4.27 12.17 6.07
C ASN A 398 3.90 11.61 7.46
N GLY A 399 3.27 10.43 7.47
CA GLY A 399 2.86 9.73 8.69
C GLY A 399 1.40 10.00 9.10
N THR A 400 0.49 10.13 8.14
CA THR A 400 -0.95 10.21 8.40
C THR A 400 -1.59 8.83 8.22
N LEU A 401 -2.34 8.33 9.21
CA LEU A 401 -2.94 7.00 9.19
C LEU A 401 -4.46 7.08 9.33
N LEU A 402 -5.18 6.67 8.29
CA LEU A 402 -6.65 6.58 8.27
C LEU A 402 -7.13 5.14 8.44
N ASP A 403 -8.31 4.98 9.02
CA ASP A 403 -9.09 3.73 9.00
C ASP A 403 -10.31 3.93 8.09
N GLY A 404 -10.53 2.99 7.18
CA GLY A 404 -11.53 3.15 6.14
C GLY A 404 -11.88 1.87 5.40
N GLU A 405 -12.78 2.02 4.45
CA GLU A 405 -13.28 0.92 3.62
C GLU A 405 -13.26 1.29 2.15
N MET A 406 -12.72 0.40 1.33
CA MET A 406 -12.73 0.50 -0.12
C MET A 406 -14.01 -0.12 -0.66
N VAL A 407 -14.76 0.64 -1.46
CA VAL A 407 -15.97 0.18 -2.15
C VAL A 407 -15.88 0.51 -3.64
N VAL A 408 -16.73 -0.13 -4.44
CA VAL A 408 -16.97 0.21 -5.84
C VAL A 408 -18.36 0.82 -5.93
N ASP A 409 -18.42 2.14 -6.17
CA ASP A 409 -19.69 2.79 -6.48
C ASP A 409 -20.04 2.50 -7.94
N GLU A 410 -21.27 2.06 -8.22
CA GLU A 410 -21.81 1.84 -9.56
C GLU A 410 -23.00 2.78 -9.79
N ASP A 411 -22.90 3.62 -10.82
CA ASP A 411 -24.01 4.47 -11.24
C ASP A 411 -25.03 3.61 -12.01
N GLY A 412 -26.22 3.42 -11.42
CA GLY A 412 -27.26 2.57 -12.00
C GLY A 412 -27.85 3.06 -13.34
N TYR A 413 -27.59 4.29 -13.76
CA TYR A 413 -28.04 4.83 -15.05
C TYR A 413 -26.97 4.71 -16.13
N THR A 414 -25.72 5.03 -15.80
CA THR A 414 -24.62 5.06 -16.76
C THR A 414 -23.81 3.76 -16.80
N GLY A 415 -23.92 2.92 -15.76
CA GLY A 415 -23.06 1.75 -15.55
C GLY A 415 -21.62 2.11 -15.15
N GLU A 416 -21.32 3.39 -14.92
CA GLU A 416 -19.98 3.84 -14.58
C GLU A 416 -19.60 3.35 -13.18
N LYS A 417 -18.46 2.65 -13.07
CA LYS A 417 -17.92 2.15 -11.80
C LYS A 417 -16.76 3.03 -11.32
N LYS A 418 -16.76 3.41 -10.05
CA LYS A 418 -15.72 4.23 -9.42
C LYS A 418 -15.31 3.67 -8.07
N ARG A 419 -14.02 3.35 -7.91
CA ARG A 419 -13.46 2.97 -6.61
C ARG A 419 -13.40 4.16 -5.66
N ARG A 420 -13.87 3.96 -4.43
CA ARG A 420 -13.85 4.98 -3.37
C ARG A 420 -13.35 4.40 -2.06
N PHE A 421 -12.41 5.09 -1.45
CA PHE A 421 -12.02 4.83 -0.07
C PHE A 421 -12.80 5.76 0.86
N TYR A 422 -13.73 5.19 1.62
CA TYR A 422 -14.50 5.89 2.65
C TYR A 422 -13.78 5.79 3.99
N ALA A 423 -13.01 6.83 4.31
CA ALA A 423 -12.35 6.99 5.59
C ALA A 423 -13.38 7.33 6.68
N TYR A 424 -13.39 6.56 7.77
CA TYR A 424 -14.29 6.77 8.90
C TYR A 424 -13.58 7.15 10.19
N ASP A 425 -12.26 6.93 10.31
CA ASP A 425 -11.46 7.36 11.46
C ASP A 425 -10.04 7.81 11.06
N LEU A 426 -9.39 8.59 11.93
CA LEU A 426 -8.02 9.10 11.77
C LEU A 426 -7.22 8.79 13.04
N ILE A 427 -6.14 8.02 12.89
CA ILE A 427 -5.36 7.46 14.00
C ILE A 427 -4.09 8.28 14.25
N ALA A 428 -3.44 8.72 13.18
CA ALA A 428 -2.24 9.56 13.22
C ALA A 428 -2.30 10.64 12.15
N MET A 429 -1.67 11.77 12.42
CA MET A 429 -1.65 12.93 11.53
C MET A 429 -0.23 13.49 11.48
N ASP A 430 0.36 13.45 10.28
CA ASP A 430 1.71 13.95 10.01
C ASP A 430 2.79 13.52 11.04
N GLY A 431 2.80 12.24 11.39
CA GLY A 431 3.76 11.66 12.32
C GLY A 431 3.31 11.68 13.79
N LYS A 432 2.24 12.41 14.12
CA LYS A 432 1.71 12.47 15.49
C LYS A 432 0.57 11.50 15.70
N LYS A 433 0.68 10.62 16.70
CA LYS A 433 -0.42 9.79 17.17
C LYS A 433 -1.52 10.66 17.78
N ILE A 434 -2.75 10.51 17.30
CA ILE A 434 -3.94 11.24 17.78
C ILE A 434 -5.07 10.30 18.23
N ALA A 435 -4.79 9.00 18.30
CA ALA A 435 -5.74 7.96 18.68
C ALA A 435 -6.48 8.25 20.00
N ASP A 436 -5.85 8.95 20.94
CA ASP A 436 -6.43 9.28 22.25
C ASP A 436 -7.40 10.47 22.23
N LEU A 437 -7.47 11.24 21.13
CA LEU A 437 -8.47 12.30 20.98
C LEU A 437 -9.88 11.70 20.85
N PRO A 438 -10.95 12.41 21.25
CA PRO A 438 -12.34 11.97 21.00
C PRO A 438 -12.66 11.79 19.51
N PHE A 439 -13.52 10.81 19.19
CA PHE A 439 -13.90 10.46 17.81
C PHE A 439 -14.32 11.67 16.99
N LYS A 440 -15.15 12.55 17.53
CA LYS A 440 -15.60 13.79 16.86
C LYS A 440 -14.47 14.66 16.30
N GLN A 441 -13.32 14.69 16.96
CA GLN A 441 -12.16 15.48 16.51
C GLN A 441 -11.41 14.74 15.40
N ARG A 442 -11.12 13.44 15.62
CA ARG A 442 -10.47 12.58 14.62
C ARG A 442 -11.27 12.55 13.32
N TYR A 443 -12.58 12.39 13.42
CA TYR A 443 -13.53 12.44 12.32
C TYR A 443 -13.54 13.78 11.56
N ALA A 444 -13.49 14.92 12.26
CA ALA A 444 -13.42 16.23 11.63
C ALA A 444 -12.10 16.40 10.86
N TYR A 445 -10.99 15.97 11.45
CA TYR A 445 -9.66 16.09 10.86
C TYR A 445 -9.46 15.32 9.56
N ILE A 446 -10.27 14.28 9.28
CA ILE A 446 -10.27 13.62 7.96
C ILE A 446 -10.58 14.64 6.85
N GLU A 447 -11.60 15.47 7.03
CA GLU A 447 -11.96 16.48 6.03
C GLU A 447 -10.90 17.59 5.97
N ASP A 448 -10.47 18.09 7.11
CA ASP A 448 -9.59 19.26 7.20
C ASP A 448 -8.16 18.96 6.69
N TYR A 449 -7.65 17.76 6.96
CA TYR A 449 -6.26 17.41 6.68
C TYR A 449 -6.09 16.45 5.51
N ALA A 450 -7.02 15.53 5.23
CA ALA A 450 -6.82 14.58 4.13
C ALA A 450 -7.55 14.98 2.83
N ILE A 451 -8.75 15.58 2.96
CA ILE A 451 -9.63 15.83 1.80
C ILE A 451 -9.54 17.27 1.30
N SER A 452 -9.72 18.25 2.19
CA SER A 452 -9.73 19.67 1.84
C SER A 452 -8.44 20.13 1.16
N PRO A 453 -7.24 19.71 1.59
CA PRO A 453 -6.00 20.10 0.91
C PRO A 453 -5.94 19.63 -0.54
N ARG A 454 -6.46 18.43 -0.85
CA ARG A 454 -6.54 17.91 -2.22
C ARG A 454 -7.50 18.74 -3.08
N LYS A 455 -8.68 19.09 -2.54
CA LYS A 455 -9.65 19.97 -3.22
C LYS A 455 -9.07 21.36 -3.50
N LEU A 456 -8.34 21.92 -2.54
CA LEU A 456 -7.69 23.22 -2.68
C LEU A 456 -6.57 23.18 -3.73
N GLU A 457 -5.79 22.10 -3.77
CA GLU A 457 -4.76 21.93 -4.79
C GLU A 457 -5.37 21.82 -6.20
N GLN A 458 -6.42 20.99 -6.37
CA GLN A 458 -7.15 20.88 -7.64
C GLN A 458 -7.74 22.22 -8.09
N HIS A 459 -8.30 22.99 -7.16
CA HIS A 459 -8.80 24.33 -7.47
C HIS A 459 -7.66 25.28 -7.89
N ALA A 460 -6.51 25.22 -7.22
CA ALA A 460 -5.33 26.01 -7.59
C ALA A 460 -4.81 25.63 -8.99
N MET A 461 -4.71 24.33 -9.29
CA MET A 461 -4.34 23.81 -10.62
C MET A 461 -5.27 24.36 -11.71
N SER A 462 -6.59 24.30 -11.48
CA SER A 462 -7.58 24.79 -12.44
C SER A 462 -7.52 26.32 -12.63
N LYS A 463 -7.31 27.07 -11.56
CA LYS A 463 -7.32 28.54 -11.58
C LYS A 463 -6.02 29.16 -12.14
N GLU A 464 -4.88 28.57 -11.81
CA GLU A 464 -3.56 29.11 -12.15
C GLU A 464 -2.99 28.52 -13.44
N GLY A 465 -3.45 27.35 -13.87
CA GLY A 465 -2.99 26.66 -15.09
C GLY A 465 -1.47 26.45 -15.06
N ASP A 466 -0.81 26.77 -16.18
CA ASP A 466 0.64 26.60 -16.35
C ASP A 466 1.51 27.33 -15.30
N ARG A 467 0.95 28.31 -14.58
CA ARG A 467 1.68 29.00 -13.48
C ARG A 467 1.77 28.14 -12.22
N TYR A 468 0.88 27.17 -12.05
CA TYR A 468 0.91 26.28 -10.90
C TYR A 468 1.93 25.16 -11.13
N PRO A 469 2.90 24.92 -10.24
CA PRO A 469 4.01 23.99 -10.50
C PRO A 469 3.58 22.55 -10.83
N TYR A 470 2.43 22.13 -10.31
CA TYR A 470 1.94 20.76 -10.43
C TYR A 470 0.72 20.63 -11.34
N HIS A 471 0.45 21.60 -12.22
CA HIS A 471 -0.72 21.61 -13.11
C HIS A 471 -0.82 20.40 -14.05
N MET A 472 0.28 19.67 -14.26
CA MET A 472 0.31 18.46 -15.08
C MET A 472 -0.19 17.21 -14.34
N TYR A 473 -0.34 17.24 -13.01
CA TYR A 473 -0.79 16.08 -12.24
C TYR A 473 -2.29 15.83 -12.42
N ARG A 474 -2.66 14.60 -12.77
CA ARG A 474 -4.02 14.18 -13.09
C ARG A 474 -4.62 13.35 -11.95
N TYR A 475 -5.35 14.04 -11.07
CA TYR A 475 -6.09 13.41 -9.97
C TYR A 475 -7.09 12.32 -10.40
N GLY A 476 -7.58 12.37 -11.64
CA GLY A 476 -8.52 11.38 -12.18
C GLY A 476 -7.89 10.01 -12.51
N GLU A 477 -6.56 9.94 -12.63
CA GLU A 477 -5.81 8.70 -12.93
C GLU A 477 -5.43 7.93 -11.66
N GLU A 478 -5.71 8.48 -10.47
CA GLU A 478 -5.45 7.78 -9.22
C GLU A 478 -6.34 6.55 -9.04
N SER A 479 -5.82 5.50 -8.39
CA SER A 479 -6.50 4.21 -8.27
C SER A 479 -7.85 4.24 -7.55
N PHE A 480 -8.10 5.26 -6.72
CA PHE A 480 -9.38 5.48 -6.05
C PHE A 480 -9.54 6.94 -5.60
N THR A 481 -10.78 7.34 -5.32
CA THR A 481 -11.07 8.64 -4.71
C THR A 481 -11.21 8.53 -3.19
N LEU A 482 -10.58 9.44 -2.44
CA LEU A 482 -10.73 9.53 -0.98
C LEU A 482 -11.98 10.33 -0.60
N ARG A 483 -12.82 9.77 0.26
CA ARG A 483 -13.99 10.44 0.86
C ARG A 483 -14.05 10.20 2.36
N ARG A 484 -14.65 11.14 3.09
CA ARG A 484 -14.99 10.94 4.50
C ARG A 484 -16.38 10.33 4.57
N LYS A 485 -16.51 9.24 5.34
CA LYS A 485 -17.78 8.55 5.56
C LYS A 485 -18.68 9.36 6.48
N SER A 486 -19.89 9.69 6.04
CA SER A 486 -20.82 10.49 6.86
C SER A 486 -21.35 9.72 8.06
N PHE A 487 -21.30 10.34 9.24
CA PHE A 487 -21.97 9.88 10.47
C PHE A 487 -23.12 10.82 10.82
N TYR A 488 -24.24 10.22 11.25
CA TYR A 488 -25.49 10.91 11.52
C TYR A 488 -25.87 10.79 13.01
N PRO A 489 -26.58 11.78 13.58
CA PRO A 489 -27.13 11.65 14.93
C PRO A 489 -27.99 10.39 15.10
N LEU A 490 -28.02 9.81 16.31
CA LEU A 490 -28.73 8.56 16.57
C LEU A 490 -30.22 8.59 16.18
N HIS A 491 -30.92 9.72 16.41
CA HIS A 491 -32.33 9.88 16.03
C HIS A 491 -32.59 9.81 14.51
N SER A 492 -31.53 9.83 13.68
CA SER A 492 -31.64 9.71 12.22
C SER A 492 -31.56 8.27 11.73
N CYS A 493 -31.51 7.27 12.63
CA CYS A 493 -31.40 5.85 12.29
C CYS A 493 -32.45 5.40 11.27
N ALA A 494 -33.72 5.79 11.46
CA ALA A 494 -34.81 5.47 10.53
C ALA A 494 -34.54 5.97 9.11
N ASN A 495 -34.05 7.21 8.97
CA ASN A 495 -33.74 7.79 7.67
C ASN A 495 -32.48 7.18 7.04
N VAL A 496 -31.49 6.79 7.85
CA VAL A 496 -30.29 6.09 7.36
C VAL A 496 -30.69 4.76 6.73
N LEU A 497 -31.52 3.96 7.41
CA LEU A 497 -32.01 2.68 6.91
C LEU A 497 -32.98 2.85 5.72
N GLY A 498 -34.04 3.64 5.89
CA GLY A 498 -35.13 3.71 4.93
C GLY A 498 -34.93 4.67 3.75
N THR A 499 -33.95 5.58 3.81
CA THR A 499 -33.74 6.60 2.76
C THR A 499 -32.31 6.64 2.23
N LEU A 500 -31.29 6.59 3.09
CA LEU A 500 -29.90 6.75 2.66
C LEU A 500 -29.33 5.45 2.06
N ILE A 501 -29.41 4.33 2.79
CA ILE A 501 -28.88 3.04 2.35
C ILE A 501 -29.43 2.64 0.97
N PRO A 502 -30.75 2.76 0.69
CA PRO A 502 -31.29 2.45 -0.64
C PRO A 502 -30.79 3.34 -1.78
N LYS A 503 -30.18 4.50 -1.47
CA LYS A 503 -29.62 5.44 -2.44
C LYS A 503 -28.10 5.35 -2.58
N LEU A 504 -27.45 4.48 -1.80
CA LEU A 504 -26.01 4.25 -1.95
C LEU A 504 -25.73 3.63 -3.32
N LEU A 505 -24.58 3.98 -3.89
CA LEU A 505 -24.11 3.42 -5.16
C LEU A 505 -23.33 2.10 -4.95
N HIS A 506 -23.31 1.59 -3.73
CA HIS A 506 -22.64 0.36 -3.34
C HIS A 506 -23.49 -0.38 -2.29
N GLU A 507 -23.20 -1.65 -2.10
CA GLU A 507 -23.91 -2.50 -1.16
C GLU A 507 -23.58 -2.15 0.30
N SER A 508 -24.61 -2.23 1.15
CA SER A 508 -24.52 -1.97 2.59
C SER A 508 -25.27 -3.07 3.33
N ASP A 509 -24.61 -3.69 4.31
CA ASP A 509 -25.13 -4.86 5.03
C ASP A 509 -25.63 -4.56 6.45
N GLY A 510 -25.74 -3.27 6.80
CA GLY A 510 -26.38 -2.84 8.04
C GLY A 510 -25.88 -1.49 8.55
N LEU A 511 -25.64 -1.40 9.87
CA LEU A 511 -25.30 -0.16 10.57
C LEU A 511 -24.05 -0.30 11.41
N ILE A 512 -23.35 0.82 11.58
CA ILE A 512 -22.27 1.01 12.57
C ILE A 512 -22.71 2.09 13.56
N PHE A 513 -22.56 1.81 14.85
CA PHE A 513 -22.73 2.76 15.92
C PHE A 513 -21.36 3.10 16.51
N GLN A 514 -20.98 4.36 16.38
CA GLN A 514 -19.73 4.92 16.88
C GLN A 514 -20.00 5.89 18.01
N ASP A 515 -19.38 5.68 19.17
CA ASP A 515 -19.43 6.65 20.26
C ASP A 515 -18.67 7.92 19.85
N TRP A 516 -19.37 9.06 19.97
CA TRP A 516 -18.91 10.37 19.53
C TRP A 516 -17.77 10.95 20.37
N GLU A 517 -17.64 10.51 21.61
CA GLU A 517 -16.66 11.02 22.59
C GLU A 517 -15.50 10.04 22.82
N ASP A 518 -15.57 8.84 22.26
CA ASP A 518 -14.60 7.77 22.56
C ASP A 518 -13.27 7.94 21.82
N ARG A 519 -12.20 7.43 22.42
CA ARG A 519 -10.88 7.32 21.79
C ARG A 519 -10.86 6.19 20.75
N TYR A 520 -9.82 6.12 19.93
CA TYR A 520 -9.60 4.96 19.06
C TYR A 520 -9.09 3.79 19.90
N VAL A 521 -9.83 2.68 19.92
CA VAL A 521 -9.47 1.48 20.67
C VAL A 521 -8.95 0.43 19.70
N PRO A 522 -7.68 -0.02 19.82
CA PRO A 522 -7.13 -1.06 18.95
C PRO A 522 -7.81 -2.41 19.21
N LEU A 523 -7.71 -3.31 18.24
CA LEU A 523 -8.28 -4.66 18.36
C LEU A 523 -9.77 -4.62 18.69
N THR A 524 -10.31 -5.54 19.51
CA THR A 524 -11.74 -5.57 19.81
C THR A 524 -12.17 -4.36 20.64
N CYS A 525 -13.08 -3.55 20.09
CA CYS A 525 -13.65 -2.39 20.74
C CYS A 525 -15.09 -2.69 21.16
N GLN A 526 -15.31 -2.87 22.47
CA GLN A 526 -16.65 -3.14 23.02
C GLN A 526 -17.63 -1.98 22.80
N ALA A 527 -17.07 -0.78 22.63
CA ALA A 527 -17.80 0.45 22.36
C ALA A 527 -18.27 0.59 20.91
N LEU A 528 -17.62 -0.06 19.96
CA LEU A 528 -17.92 0.07 18.55
C LEU A 528 -18.88 -1.04 18.15
N LEU A 529 -20.13 -0.69 17.84
CA LEU A 529 -21.18 -1.67 17.61
C LEU A 529 -21.47 -1.80 16.12
N LYS A 530 -21.69 -3.03 15.66
CA LYS A 530 -22.21 -3.32 14.30
C LYS A 530 -23.53 -4.04 14.39
N TRP A 531 -24.51 -3.59 13.63
CA TRP A 531 -25.74 -4.32 13.38
C TRP A 531 -25.78 -4.74 11.91
N LYS A 532 -26.29 -5.94 11.63
CA LYS A 532 -26.47 -6.46 10.28
C LYS A 532 -27.91 -6.92 10.11
N TYR A 533 -28.40 -6.86 8.87
CA TYR A 533 -29.67 -7.52 8.54
C TYR A 533 -29.59 -9.01 8.90
N SER A 534 -30.66 -9.55 9.48
CA SER A 534 -30.70 -10.95 9.96
C SER A 534 -30.31 -11.94 8.85
N HIS A 535 -30.80 -11.71 7.63
CA HIS A 535 -30.53 -12.51 6.43
C HIS A 535 -29.11 -12.32 5.84
N MET A 536 -28.36 -11.30 6.28
CA MET A 536 -26.97 -11.03 5.87
C MET A 536 -25.94 -11.48 6.92
N ASN A 537 -26.38 -12.16 7.98
CA ASN A 537 -25.47 -12.85 8.89
C ASN A 537 -25.00 -14.15 8.24
N SER A 538 -23.68 -14.27 8.08
CA SER A 538 -23.05 -15.38 7.38
C SER A 538 -21.91 -15.99 8.19
N VAL A 539 -21.60 -17.25 7.88
CA VAL A 539 -20.45 -17.99 8.41
C VAL A 539 -19.72 -18.62 7.24
N ASP A 540 -18.38 -18.57 7.27
CA ASP A 540 -17.57 -19.26 6.27
C ASP A 540 -17.26 -20.68 6.75
N PHE A 541 -17.77 -21.67 6.01
CA PHE A 541 -17.57 -23.09 6.26
C PHE A 541 -16.64 -23.69 5.22
N MET A 542 -15.92 -24.74 5.58
CA MET A 542 -15.38 -25.65 4.57
C MET A 542 -16.49 -26.63 4.21
N LEU A 543 -16.82 -26.73 2.92
CA LEU A 543 -17.77 -27.72 2.44
C LEU A 543 -17.06 -29.06 2.30
N ASP A 544 -17.59 -30.12 2.89
CA ASP A 544 -17.05 -31.47 2.70
C ASP A 544 -18.18 -32.46 2.42
N LEU A 545 -17.82 -33.70 2.06
CA LEU A 545 -18.77 -34.77 1.86
C LEU A 545 -19.11 -35.46 3.19
N VAL A 546 -20.33 -35.98 3.28
CA VAL A 546 -20.69 -36.89 4.39
C VAL A 546 -19.67 -38.04 4.45
N PRO A 547 -19.16 -38.42 5.64
CA PRO A 547 -18.17 -39.48 5.77
C PRO A 547 -18.58 -40.78 5.07
N GLY A 548 -17.67 -41.34 4.26
CA GLY A 548 -17.89 -42.58 3.51
C GLY A 548 -18.60 -42.41 2.17
N LYS A 549 -18.96 -41.19 1.76
CA LYS A 549 -19.56 -40.90 0.46
C LYS A 549 -18.52 -40.46 -0.56
N ALA A 550 -18.53 -41.04 -1.76
CA ALA A 550 -17.68 -40.59 -2.86
C ALA A 550 -18.31 -39.37 -3.56
N ALA A 551 -17.47 -38.47 -4.09
CA ALA A 551 -17.91 -37.28 -4.80
C ALA A 551 -18.79 -37.61 -6.03
N GLU A 552 -18.52 -38.77 -6.63
CA GLU A 552 -19.23 -39.30 -7.80
C GLU A 552 -20.69 -39.62 -7.46
N ASP A 553 -20.94 -40.16 -6.26
CA ASP A 553 -22.25 -40.62 -5.77
C ASP A 553 -23.08 -39.53 -5.08
N ALA A 554 -22.52 -38.34 -4.88
CA ALA A 554 -23.26 -37.20 -4.33
C ALA A 554 -24.26 -36.67 -5.38
N ALA A 555 -25.55 -36.67 -5.07
CA ALA A 555 -26.62 -36.30 -6.00
C ALA A 555 -27.57 -35.23 -5.44
N GLY A 556 -27.54 -34.97 -4.13
CA GLY A 556 -28.39 -33.95 -3.51
C GLY A 556 -27.70 -33.17 -2.38
N ASP A 557 -28.32 -32.06 -2.00
CA ASP A 557 -27.88 -31.14 -0.94
C ASP A 557 -27.58 -31.83 0.42
N GLY A 558 -28.23 -32.95 0.70
CA GLY A 558 -28.02 -33.74 1.93
C GLY A 558 -26.73 -34.56 1.97
N ASP A 559 -25.92 -34.50 0.92
CA ASP A 559 -24.67 -35.27 0.78
C ASP A 559 -23.43 -34.50 1.26
N TYR A 560 -23.64 -33.26 1.69
CA TYR A 560 -22.59 -32.34 2.08
C TYR A 560 -22.70 -31.97 3.55
N VAL A 561 -21.56 -31.74 4.18
CA VAL A 561 -21.43 -31.30 5.57
C VAL A 561 -20.68 -29.97 5.62
N LEU A 562 -21.03 -29.16 6.62
CA LEU A 562 -20.37 -27.89 6.89
C LEU A 562 -19.33 -28.08 8.00
N VAL A 563 -18.08 -27.72 7.72
CA VAL A 563 -16.95 -27.92 8.62
C VAL A 563 -16.39 -26.57 9.08
N LEU A 564 -16.24 -26.42 10.40
CA LEU A 564 -15.59 -25.30 11.08
C LEU A 564 -14.23 -25.74 11.63
N HIS A 565 -13.42 -24.81 12.12
CA HIS A 565 -12.22 -25.15 12.87
C HIS A 565 -12.38 -24.83 14.36
N ARG A 566 -11.73 -25.61 15.24
CA ARG A 566 -11.58 -25.30 16.66
C ARG A 566 -10.18 -25.69 17.09
N SER A 567 -9.38 -24.71 17.51
CA SER A 567 -7.98 -24.94 17.91
C SER A 567 -7.17 -25.69 16.84
N GLY A 568 -7.37 -25.32 15.57
CA GLY A 568 -6.67 -25.91 14.41
C GLY A 568 -7.18 -27.28 13.96
N ARG A 569 -8.25 -27.81 14.57
CA ARG A 569 -8.86 -29.09 14.18
C ARG A 569 -10.21 -28.86 13.50
N PRO A 570 -10.54 -29.63 12.44
CA PRO A 570 -11.86 -29.58 11.82
C PRO A 570 -12.94 -30.08 12.79
N VAL A 571 -14.09 -29.42 12.78
CA VAL A 571 -15.30 -29.72 13.55
C VAL A 571 -16.47 -29.68 12.59
N THR A 572 -17.07 -30.84 12.33
CA THR A 572 -18.28 -30.95 11.51
C THR A 572 -19.49 -30.45 12.30
N LEU A 573 -20.37 -29.68 11.66
CA LEU A 573 -21.66 -29.30 12.22
C LEU A 573 -22.68 -30.42 12.05
N ASP A 574 -22.87 -31.20 13.12
CA ASP A 574 -23.82 -32.29 13.14
C ASP A 574 -25.25 -31.82 12.89
N GLY A 575 -25.92 -32.47 11.94
CA GLY A 575 -27.32 -32.21 11.60
C GLY A 575 -27.57 -30.92 10.78
N ALA A 576 -26.53 -30.13 10.49
CA ALA A 576 -26.69 -28.93 9.68
C ALA A 576 -27.03 -29.29 8.22
N LYS A 577 -28.07 -28.66 7.69
CA LYS A 577 -28.46 -28.75 6.28
C LYS A 577 -27.89 -27.56 5.53
N VAL A 578 -27.40 -27.78 4.32
CA VAL A 578 -26.98 -26.71 3.39
C VAL A 578 -27.76 -26.84 2.09
N ARG A 579 -28.20 -25.71 1.52
CA ARG A 579 -28.90 -25.62 0.24
C ARG A 579 -28.12 -24.74 -0.72
N PHE A 580 -28.03 -25.17 -1.97
CA PHE A 580 -27.39 -24.42 -3.05
C PHE A 580 -28.42 -23.91 -4.06
N PRO A 581 -28.23 -22.71 -4.65
CA PRO A 581 -29.05 -22.26 -5.77
C PRO A 581 -28.93 -23.21 -6.98
N ASN A 582 -29.99 -23.34 -7.78
CA ASN A 582 -30.05 -24.29 -8.92
C ASN A 582 -28.92 -24.13 -9.96
N HIS A 583 -28.29 -22.95 -10.04
CA HIS A 583 -27.20 -22.67 -10.97
C HIS A 583 -25.80 -22.97 -10.38
N VAL A 584 -25.73 -23.40 -9.12
CA VAL A 584 -24.49 -23.68 -8.39
C VAL A 584 -24.41 -25.19 -8.17
N ASN A 585 -23.36 -25.84 -8.71
CA ASN A 585 -23.09 -27.24 -8.46
C ASN A 585 -22.23 -27.41 -7.20
N PRO A 586 -22.73 -28.01 -6.10
CA PRO A 586 -21.98 -28.11 -4.84
C PRO A 586 -20.68 -28.90 -4.97
N LYS A 587 -20.58 -29.83 -5.94
CA LYS A 587 -19.37 -30.62 -6.19
C LYS A 587 -18.14 -29.76 -6.49
N ASP A 588 -18.35 -28.60 -7.10
CA ASP A 588 -17.26 -27.69 -7.48
C ASP A 588 -16.62 -27.00 -6.27
N TYR A 589 -17.24 -27.12 -5.10
CA TYR A 589 -16.85 -26.45 -3.85
C TYR A 589 -16.43 -27.41 -2.74
N VAL A 590 -16.38 -28.72 -3.01
CA VAL A 590 -15.88 -29.70 -2.03
C VAL A 590 -14.43 -29.36 -1.66
N ARG A 591 -14.15 -29.31 -0.36
CA ARG A 591 -12.89 -28.85 0.28
C ARG A 591 -12.54 -27.38 0.03
N LYS A 592 -13.46 -26.58 -0.48
CA LYS A 592 -13.32 -25.13 -0.56
C LYS A 592 -14.07 -24.45 0.57
N ILE A 593 -13.71 -23.20 0.83
CA ILE A 593 -14.41 -22.36 1.79
C ILE A 593 -15.59 -21.69 1.08
N VAL A 594 -16.78 -21.84 1.66
CA VAL A 594 -18.03 -21.25 1.18
C VAL A 594 -18.64 -20.39 2.27
N GLU A 595 -19.18 -19.24 1.88
CA GLU A 595 -19.94 -18.37 2.76
C GLU A 595 -21.42 -18.78 2.72
N CYS A 596 -22.02 -19.02 3.88
CA CYS A 596 -23.43 -19.38 3.98
C CYS A 596 -24.16 -18.46 4.96
N SER A 597 -25.39 -18.07 4.63
CA SER A 597 -26.33 -17.43 5.57
C SER A 597 -27.31 -18.46 6.12
N TYR A 598 -27.92 -18.16 7.27
CA TYR A 598 -28.85 -19.09 7.91
C TYR A 598 -30.31 -18.66 7.67
N ASN A 599 -31.11 -19.55 7.10
CA ASN A 599 -32.54 -19.37 6.97
C ASN A 599 -33.26 -20.02 8.18
N GLN A 600 -33.80 -19.18 9.07
CA GLN A 600 -34.48 -19.63 10.28
C GLN A 600 -35.80 -20.36 10.01
N GLU A 601 -36.55 -19.97 8.98
CA GLU A 601 -37.85 -20.58 8.66
C GLU A 601 -37.71 -22.03 8.20
N HIS A 602 -36.58 -22.36 7.57
CA HIS A 602 -36.30 -23.69 7.03
C HIS A 602 -35.22 -24.46 7.80
N ASP A 603 -34.67 -23.90 8.87
CA ASP A 603 -33.57 -24.48 9.64
C ASP A 603 -32.45 -25.02 8.72
N THR A 604 -32.00 -24.17 7.79
CA THR A 604 -31.09 -24.56 6.71
C THR A 604 -30.12 -23.43 6.37
N TRP A 605 -28.85 -23.78 6.17
CA TRP A 605 -27.84 -22.87 5.64
C TRP A 605 -27.99 -22.71 4.13
N VAL A 606 -27.87 -21.50 3.63
CA VAL A 606 -28.00 -21.18 2.20
C VAL A 606 -26.66 -20.69 1.70
N TYR A 607 -26.14 -21.32 0.65
CA TYR A 607 -24.91 -20.89 -0.01
C TYR A 607 -25.06 -19.47 -0.56
N MET A 608 -24.07 -18.63 -0.28
CA MET A 608 -23.97 -17.28 -0.82
C MET A 608 -22.91 -17.20 -1.93
N ARG A 609 -21.67 -17.57 -1.61
CA ARG A 609 -20.52 -17.48 -2.53
C ARG A 609 -19.34 -18.34 -2.08
N ASP A 610 -18.35 -18.49 -2.94
CA ASP A 610 -17.06 -19.06 -2.60
C ASP A 610 -16.10 -18.01 -2.03
N ARG A 611 -15.19 -18.47 -1.16
CA ARG A 611 -14.22 -17.64 -0.45
C ARG A 611 -12.81 -18.01 -0.87
N VAL A 612 -12.47 -17.69 -2.13
CA VAL A 612 -11.13 -17.93 -2.69
C VAL A 612 -10.03 -17.14 -1.96
N ASP A 613 -10.41 -16.06 -1.27
CA ASP A 613 -9.56 -15.25 -0.42
C ASP A 613 -9.18 -15.93 0.90
N LYS A 614 -9.86 -17.04 1.27
CA LYS A 614 -9.68 -17.71 2.54
C LYS A 614 -9.05 -19.09 2.39
N THR A 615 -8.03 -19.33 3.22
CA THR A 615 -7.38 -20.63 3.35
C THR A 615 -7.97 -21.49 4.47
N THR A 616 -8.74 -20.90 5.39
CA THR A 616 -9.35 -21.61 6.52
C THR A 616 -10.81 -21.18 6.75
N PRO A 617 -11.70 -22.09 7.18
CA PRO A 617 -13.04 -21.74 7.59
C PRO A 617 -13.03 -20.91 8.89
N ASN A 618 -14.20 -20.41 9.29
CA ASN A 618 -14.32 -19.71 10.57
C ASN A 618 -14.04 -20.64 11.77
N ASP A 619 -13.53 -20.05 12.85
CA ASP A 619 -13.41 -20.73 14.13
C ASP A 619 -14.81 -20.96 14.76
N TYR A 620 -14.98 -22.06 15.48
CA TYR A 620 -16.24 -22.42 16.14
C TYR A 620 -16.74 -21.33 17.09
N GLY A 621 -15.85 -20.57 17.73
CA GLY A 621 -16.22 -19.41 18.54
C GLY A 621 -16.79 -18.25 17.73
N VAL A 622 -16.39 -18.07 16.46
CA VAL A 622 -17.01 -17.12 15.53
C VAL A 622 -18.42 -17.59 15.17
N TYR A 623 -18.58 -18.87 14.83
CA TYR A 623 -19.88 -19.48 14.58
C TYR A 623 -20.86 -19.24 15.73
N LEU A 624 -20.46 -19.49 16.99
CA LEU A 624 -21.33 -19.27 18.15
C LEU A 624 -21.78 -17.81 18.29
N LYS A 625 -20.91 -16.85 17.97
CA LYS A 625 -21.25 -15.41 18.00
C LYS A 625 -22.24 -15.05 16.89
N VAL A 626 -22.07 -15.61 15.70
CA VAL A 626 -22.99 -15.40 14.58
C VAL A 626 -24.35 -16.04 14.88
N MET A 627 -24.36 -17.26 15.42
CA MET A 627 -25.60 -17.92 15.86
C MET A 627 -26.32 -17.13 16.92
N LYS A 628 -25.61 -16.57 17.92
CA LYS A 628 -26.23 -15.66 18.90
C LYS A 628 -26.87 -14.45 18.22
N SER A 629 -26.18 -13.83 17.26
CA SER A 629 -26.72 -12.69 16.50
C SER A 629 -27.96 -13.05 15.69
N ILE A 630 -27.97 -14.25 15.11
CA ILE A 630 -29.12 -14.80 14.38
C ILE A 630 -30.27 -15.02 15.37
N THR A 631 -30.03 -15.66 16.52
CA THR A 631 -31.03 -15.93 17.56
C THR A 631 -31.63 -14.65 18.17
N ASP A 632 -30.81 -13.62 18.40
CA ASP A 632 -31.28 -12.33 18.90
C ASP A 632 -32.31 -11.67 17.94
N ASN A 633 -32.20 -11.99 16.64
CA ASN A 633 -33.07 -11.60 15.52
C ASN A 633 -33.55 -10.15 15.61
N ILE A 634 -32.63 -9.23 15.84
CA ILE A 634 -32.94 -7.81 16.01
C ILE A 634 -33.25 -7.23 14.63
N GLY A 635 -34.53 -6.97 14.37
CA GLY A 635 -35.01 -6.38 13.12
C GLY A 635 -34.83 -4.86 13.04
N GLU A 636 -35.04 -4.30 11.86
CA GLU A 636 -34.92 -2.85 11.59
C GLU A 636 -35.78 -2.00 12.52
N GLU A 637 -37.07 -2.35 12.66
CA GLU A 637 -38.02 -1.63 13.52
C GLU A 637 -37.56 -1.59 14.98
N GLU A 638 -36.98 -2.68 15.47
CA GLU A 638 -36.50 -2.78 16.85
C GLU A 638 -35.26 -1.92 17.07
N VAL A 639 -34.30 -1.95 16.14
CA VAL A 639 -33.11 -1.06 16.20
C VAL A 639 -33.52 0.40 16.17
N VAL A 640 -34.43 0.77 15.26
CA VAL A 640 -34.95 2.14 15.15
C VAL A 640 -35.64 2.56 16.45
N GLY A 641 -36.53 1.72 16.99
CA GLY A 641 -37.24 2.00 18.24
C GLY A 641 -36.29 2.24 19.42
N TRP A 642 -35.22 1.45 19.54
CA TRP A 642 -34.20 1.68 20.58
C TRP A 642 -33.40 2.97 20.35
N CYS A 643 -33.05 3.29 19.11
CA CYS A 643 -32.34 4.52 18.76
C CYS A 643 -33.18 5.77 19.06
N GLU A 644 -34.46 5.76 18.68
CA GLU A 644 -35.40 6.84 18.93
C GLU A 644 -35.60 7.05 20.42
N LYS A 645 -35.90 5.97 21.17
CA LYS A 645 -36.05 6.02 22.63
C LYS A 645 -34.81 6.60 23.30
N ALA A 646 -33.63 6.05 23.01
CA ALA A 646 -32.38 6.53 23.59
C ALA A 646 -32.12 8.00 23.26
N SER A 647 -32.32 8.41 22.00
CA SER A 647 -32.10 9.79 21.57
C SER A 647 -33.09 10.81 22.16
N ALA A 648 -34.31 10.38 22.49
CA ALA A 648 -35.35 11.21 23.09
C ALA A 648 -35.10 11.42 24.58
N GLU A 649 -34.84 10.32 25.30
CA GLU A 649 -34.79 10.26 26.77
C GLU A 649 -33.42 10.63 27.34
N ASN A 650 -32.31 10.33 26.65
CA ASN A 650 -30.97 10.55 27.20
C ASN A 650 -30.48 12.00 26.98
N PRO A 651 -30.15 12.75 28.06
CA PRO A 651 -29.65 14.12 27.98
C PRO A 651 -28.39 14.29 27.14
N LEU A 652 -27.58 13.24 26.97
CA LEU A 652 -26.36 13.28 26.14
C LEU A 652 -26.66 13.67 24.68
N TYR A 653 -27.85 13.33 24.18
CA TYR A 653 -28.29 13.66 22.81
C TYR A 653 -28.99 15.01 22.70
N ALA A 654 -29.17 15.76 23.79
CA ALA A 654 -29.88 17.04 23.77
C ALA A 654 -29.28 18.03 22.77
N ARG A 655 -27.95 17.99 22.57
CA ARG A 655 -27.21 18.83 21.60
C ARG A 655 -27.45 18.46 20.14
N ASP A 656 -27.98 17.27 19.90
CA ASP A 656 -28.27 16.76 18.55
C ASP A 656 -29.73 16.99 18.17
N LYS A 657 -30.60 17.34 19.12
CA LYS A 657 -32.02 17.63 18.88
C LYS A 657 -32.13 18.82 17.90
N GLY A 658 -32.75 18.58 16.75
CA GLY A 658 -32.96 19.59 15.70
C GLY A 658 -31.79 19.79 14.73
N ARG A 659 -30.68 19.05 14.85
CA ARG A 659 -29.67 19.02 13.79
C ARG A 659 -30.28 18.42 12.54
N LYS A 660 -30.45 19.23 11.49
CA LYS A 660 -30.95 18.75 10.20
C LYS A 660 -30.01 17.69 9.64
N CYS A 661 -30.58 16.56 9.25
CA CYS A 661 -29.91 15.62 8.39
C CYS A 661 -29.74 16.25 7.00
N GLN A 662 -28.54 16.77 6.70
CA GLN A 662 -28.12 16.93 5.31
C GLN A 662 -27.69 15.54 4.83
N MET A 663 -28.66 14.80 4.29
CA MET A 663 -28.45 13.49 3.67
C MET A 663 -28.18 13.64 2.19
#